data_AF-A0A7H0LNF5-F1
#
_entry.id   AF-A0A7H0LNF5-F1
#
_cell.length_a   1.000
_cell.length_b   1.000
_cell.length_c   1.000
_cell.angle_alpha   90.00
_cell.angle_beta   90.00
_cell.angle_gamma   90.00
#
_symmetry.space_group_name_H-M   'P 1'
#
loop_
_entity.id
_entity.type
_entity.pdbx_description
1 polymer ?
#
loop_
_entity_poly.entity_id
_entity_poly.type
_entity_poly.pdbx_seq_one_letter_code
_entity_poly.pdbx_strand_id
1 'polypeptide(L)'
;MFSVLACIQHQHDWRLIVVAAVICLIGSFTTMLLFQRVQECDRAHRYRWMATAAVTCGTGIWATHFIAMLAYDSGFPIRYAPYATALSIIVAIATAGVASIVAHGRGSAASFAGGGAVLGLGIAAMHFTGMAAIEAPARLSYDVPVTVSAVLAGTIFASLALVAFHAFRGIRRFTIATALFVLAICSLHFTSMSGITLRPDPSIIVTGASIDRSLLAGIVIAVSTALSLAAFGAAFLDRHLTDLRGLANASLEGLLIVRDDRILDINERLVELSGWTSSQLTGRSPTTILVLGPEGLNCCSDTDGPSEITLLHADGGEIPIEILCRTIEYRGRESHVLVVRDITERKKSERRIEHLAHHDALTDLPNRALFDDRMDLALRLAAQRDEQVAILCLDLDRFKAANDIFGHGEGDRILRKVADILRDVTGPTDTIARLGGDEFAIIQSGAPQPESAGQLADRVLASFAERMNMARDPKAVGVTIGIAVFPADGSNSDELRTNADTALYRAKGAGRGTACFFDAAMDETARIRRELGHDLRRAILRNELSVAYQPLIAARTGQVAGYEALLRWIHPERGVIGPATFIPIAEESGTIVDLGAWVLEQACAEAARWAEPLTIAVNVSPVQFQLPNFCEQVADVLSRTKLDGTRLELEITEAVLMRDREAVLVLLHRLRALGVRIVMDDFGTGYSSLSNLQSFPFDKIKIDGSFTAAIEHDEAARSIVRAIIGLGHSLNLPVVTEGVETEAQRLIVTEQNCSQLQGFLLGKPGAEPSSAVLPAEIVQLDSARLNRA
;
A
#
# COMPACT_ATOMS: atom_id res chain seq x y z
N MET A 1 -5.37 -47.22 -68.02
CA MET A 1 -4.01 -47.17 -67.43
C MET A 1 -2.94 -47.62 -68.43
N PHE A 2 -3.10 -48.77 -69.11
CA PHE A 2 -2.16 -49.23 -70.16
C PHE A 2 -1.96 -48.23 -71.31
N SER A 3 -3.00 -47.51 -71.73
CA SER A 3 -2.91 -46.46 -72.78
C SER A 3 -2.08 -45.24 -72.36
N VAL A 4 -2.18 -44.82 -71.10
CA VAL A 4 -1.44 -43.67 -70.55
C VAL A 4 0.05 -44.00 -70.43
N LEU A 5 0.38 -45.18 -69.91
CA LEU A 5 1.77 -45.66 -69.81
C LEU A 5 2.41 -45.82 -71.19
N ALA A 6 1.69 -46.38 -72.16
CA ALA A 6 2.17 -46.50 -73.53
C ALA A 6 2.37 -45.13 -74.19
N CYS A 7 1.48 -44.16 -73.94
CA CYS A 7 1.60 -42.78 -74.42
C CYS A 7 2.86 -42.09 -73.88
N ILE A 8 3.14 -42.24 -72.57
CA ILE A 8 4.34 -41.66 -71.96
C ILE A 8 5.62 -42.32 -72.48
N GLN A 9 5.64 -43.65 -72.62
CA GLN A 9 6.86 -44.40 -72.95
C GLN A 9 7.25 -44.30 -74.43
N HIS A 10 6.28 -44.25 -75.34
CA HIS A 10 6.53 -44.41 -76.78
C HIS A 10 6.24 -43.17 -77.62
N GLN A 11 5.50 -42.19 -77.09
CA GLN A 11 5.05 -41.02 -77.86
C GLN A 11 5.61 -39.70 -77.31
N HIS A 12 6.57 -39.73 -76.38
CA HIS A 12 7.15 -38.50 -75.83
C HIS A 12 8.68 -38.58 -75.71
N ASP A 13 9.34 -37.43 -75.91
CA ASP A 13 10.75 -37.25 -75.56
C ASP A 13 10.90 -37.20 -74.03
N TRP A 14 11.56 -38.22 -73.48
CA TRP A 14 11.79 -38.37 -72.05
C TRP A 14 12.57 -37.18 -71.45
N ARG A 15 13.44 -36.51 -72.22
CA ARG A 15 14.25 -35.38 -71.72
C ARG A 15 13.36 -34.20 -71.36
N LEU A 16 12.45 -33.84 -72.26
CA LEU A 16 11.50 -32.76 -72.05
C LEU A 16 10.46 -33.11 -70.99
N ILE A 17 10.07 -34.39 -70.85
CA ILE A 17 9.22 -34.83 -69.73
C ILE A 17 9.94 -34.61 -68.39
N VAL A 18 11.22 -34.97 -68.27
CA VAL A 18 11.98 -34.75 -67.03
C VAL A 18 12.03 -33.25 -66.70
N VAL A 19 12.27 -32.39 -67.69
CA VAL A 19 12.25 -30.93 -67.51
C VAL A 19 10.85 -30.44 -67.07
N ALA A 20 9.78 -30.92 -67.71
CA ALA A 20 8.41 -30.59 -67.32
C ALA A 20 8.11 -31.03 -65.88
N ALA A 21 8.57 -32.23 -65.48
CA ALA A 21 8.37 -32.75 -64.13
C ALA A 21 9.11 -31.91 -63.07
N VAL A 22 10.34 -31.47 -63.34
CA VAL A 22 11.11 -30.61 -62.44
C VAL A 22 10.44 -29.23 -62.30
N ILE A 23 10.04 -28.62 -63.42
CA ILE A 23 9.33 -27.32 -63.40
C ILE A 23 7.99 -27.44 -62.68
N CYS A 24 7.26 -28.53 -62.91
CA CYS A 24 6.00 -28.81 -62.23
C CYS A 24 6.21 -28.92 -60.71
N LEU A 25 7.24 -29.66 -60.26
CA LEU A 25 7.53 -29.84 -58.84
C LEU A 25 7.93 -28.52 -58.17
N ILE A 26 8.87 -27.77 -58.77
CA ILE A 26 9.33 -26.48 -58.24
C ILE A 26 8.18 -25.47 -58.22
N GLY A 27 7.45 -25.31 -59.33
CA GLY A 27 6.32 -24.39 -59.42
C GLY A 27 5.20 -24.74 -58.44
N SER A 28 4.89 -26.02 -58.29
CA SER A 28 3.89 -26.50 -57.34
C SER A 28 4.30 -26.29 -55.89
N PHE A 29 5.57 -26.51 -55.55
CA PHE A 29 6.10 -26.26 -54.21
C PHE A 29 6.13 -24.77 -53.87
N THR A 30 6.64 -23.92 -54.78
CA THR A 30 6.63 -22.47 -54.62
C THR A 30 5.22 -21.92 -54.47
N THR A 31 4.25 -22.47 -55.21
CA THR A 31 2.83 -22.12 -55.04
C THR A 31 2.33 -22.40 -53.62
N MET A 32 2.68 -23.55 -53.03
CA MET A 32 2.29 -23.88 -51.65
C MET A 32 2.96 -22.93 -50.62
N LEU A 33 4.20 -22.52 -50.85
CA LEU A 33 4.88 -21.52 -50.02
C LEU A 33 4.21 -20.15 -50.09
N LEU A 34 3.83 -19.70 -51.30
CA LEU A 34 3.11 -18.45 -51.49
C LEU A 34 1.71 -18.51 -50.88
N PHE A 35 1.03 -19.65 -50.93
CA PHE A 35 -0.24 -19.85 -50.25
C PHE A 35 -0.09 -19.78 -48.72
N GLN A 36 1.04 -20.21 -48.17
CA GLN A 36 1.32 -20.04 -46.74
C GLN A 36 1.49 -18.56 -46.41
N ARG A 37 2.22 -17.81 -47.24
CA ARG A 37 2.34 -16.34 -47.10
C ARG A 37 1.01 -15.63 -47.08
N VAL A 38 0.09 -16.00 -47.97
CA VAL A 38 -1.27 -15.45 -48.02
C VAL A 38 -2.06 -15.67 -46.71
N GLN A 39 -1.72 -16.71 -45.93
CA GLN A 39 -2.34 -16.96 -44.62
C GLN A 39 -1.63 -16.25 -43.47
N GLU A 40 -0.31 -16.07 -43.56
CA GLU A 40 0.52 -15.43 -42.53
C GLU A 40 0.45 -13.89 -42.58
N CYS A 41 0.14 -13.30 -43.75
CA CYS A 41 0.12 -11.85 -43.93
C CYS A 41 -1.24 -11.18 -43.64
N ASP A 42 -1.19 -9.95 -43.13
CA ASP A 42 -2.35 -9.09 -42.92
C ASP A 42 -3.10 -8.74 -44.21
N ARG A 43 -4.37 -8.32 -44.08
CA ARG A 43 -5.28 -8.01 -45.21
C ARG A 43 -4.67 -7.06 -46.25
N ALA A 44 -3.87 -6.08 -45.84
CA ALA A 44 -3.23 -5.11 -46.74
C ALA A 44 -2.14 -5.75 -47.65
N HIS A 45 -1.43 -6.77 -47.15
CA HIS A 45 -0.36 -7.46 -47.86
C HIS A 45 -0.85 -8.72 -48.57
N ARG A 46 -1.95 -9.30 -48.09
CA ARG A 46 -2.55 -10.54 -48.58
C ARG A 46 -2.85 -10.53 -50.08
N TYR A 47 -3.43 -9.46 -50.61
CA TYR A 47 -3.77 -9.37 -52.03
C TYR A 47 -2.55 -9.40 -52.95
N ARG A 48 -1.42 -8.81 -52.52
CA ARG A 48 -0.16 -8.86 -53.29
C ARG A 48 0.36 -10.30 -53.37
N TRP A 49 0.39 -11.00 -52.24
CA TRP A 49 0.82 -12.40 -52.22
C TRP A 49 -0.13 -13.34 -52.97
N MET A 50 -1.44 -13.05 -52.97
CA MET A 50 -2.41 -13.80 -53.79
C MET A 50 -2.14 -13.61 -55.28
N ALA A 51 -1.83 -12.38 -55.72
CA ALA A 51 -1.47 -12.11 -57.11
C ALA A 51 -0.17 -12.83 -57.51
N THR A 52 0.88 -12.77 -56.67
CA THR A 52 2.13 -13.51 -56.91
C THR A 52 1.88 -15.02 -56.99
N ALA A 53 1.08 -15.58 -56.07
CA ALA A 53 0.73 -16.99 -56.08
C ALA A 53 -0.04 -17.40 -57.34
N ALA A 54 -0.97 -16.56 -57.80
CA ALA A 54 -1.74 -16.81 -59.02
C ALA A 54 -0.86 -16.85 -60.28
N VAL A 55 0.08 -15.90 -60.40
CA VAL A 55 1.04 -15.86 -61.51
C VAL A 55 1.95 -17.09 -61.48
N THR A 56 2.58 -17.39 -60.34
CA THR A 56 3.48 -18.55 -60.23
C THR A 56 2.76 -19.88 -60.48
N CYS A 57 1.57 -20.05 -59.91
CA CYS A 57 0.76 -21.25 -60.12
C CYS A 57 0.32 -21.39 -61.58
N GLY A 58 -0.29 -20.35 -62.16
CA GLY A 58 -0.76 -20.34 -63.54
C GLY A 58 0.37 -20.60 -64.54
N THR A 59 1.49 -19.91 -64.40
CA THR A 59 2.68 -20.13 -65.23
C THR A 59 3.26 -21.53 -65.06
N GLY A 60 3.28 -22.08 -63.84
CA GLY A 60 3.76 -23.44 -63.58
C GLY A 60 2.89 -24.52 -64.24
N ILE A 61 1.57 -24.41 -64.13
CA ILE A 61 0.63 -25.33 -64.79
C ILE A 61 0.79 -25.22 -66.32
N TRP A 62 0.79 -23.99 -66.85
CA TRP A 62 0.94 -23.72 -68.28
C TRP A 62 2.27 -24.25 -68.84
N ALA A 63 3.39 -23.97 -68.18
CA ALA A 63 4.70 -24.43 -68.60
C ALA A 63 4.80 -25.96 -68.59
N THR A 64 4.28 -26.61 -67.54
CA THR A 64 4.25 -28.08 -67.46
C THR A 64 3.48 -28.67 -68.64
N HIS A 65 2.31 -28.11 -68.95
CA HIS A 65 1.49 -28.57 -70.07
C HIS A 65 2.16 -28.35 -71.43
N PHE A 66 2.68 -27.15 -71.70
CA PHE A 66 3.30 -26.85 -72.98
C PHE A 66 4.60 -27.63 -73.19
N ILE A 67 5.44 -27.79 -72.17
CA ILE A 67 6.67 -28.60 -72.29
C ILE A 67 6.32 -30.07 -72.53
N ALA A 68 5.27 -30.59 -71.87
CA ALA A 68 4.81 -31.96 -72.10
C ALA A 68 4.19 -32.16 -73.50
N MET A 69 3.41 -31.20 -74.01
CA MET A 69 2.97 -31.20 -75.42
C MET A 69 4.15 -31.10 -76.40
N LEU A 70 5.14 -30.25 -76.10
CA LEU A 70 6.36 -30.13 -76.89
C LEU A 70 7.26 -31.35 -76.76
N ALA A 71 7.02 -32.26 -75.82
CA ALA A 71 7.66 -33.56 -75.75
C ALA A 71 6.94 -34.60 -76.62
N TYR A 72 5.65 -34.42 -76.92
CA TYR A 72 4.86 -35.35 -77.72
C TYR A 72 5.37 -35.47 -79.16
N ASP A 73 5.53 -36.69 -79.64
CA ASP A 73 5.85 -37.03 -81.03
C ASP A 73 4.62 -37.60 -81.72
N SER A 74 4.05 -36.80 -82.62
CA SER A 74 2.88 -37.17 -83.41
C SER A 74 3.22 -37.85 -84.74
N GLY A 75 4.51 -37.94 -85.10
CA GLY A 75 4.97 -38.44 -86.40
C GLY A 75 4.87 -37.44 -87.56
N PHE A 76 4.43 -36.19 -87.32
CA PHE A 76 4.40 -35.11 -88.32
C PHE A 76 4.64 -33.73 -87.66
N PRO A 77 5.11 -32.71 -88.40
CA PRO A 77 5.45 -31.42 -87.82
C PRO A 77 4.23 -30.69 -87.24
N ILE A 78 4.22 -30.48 -85.92
CA ILE A 78 3.23 -29.68 -85.19
C ILE A 78 3.75 -28.26 -85.00
N ARG A 79 2.87 -27.28 -85.18
CA ARG A 79 3.08 -25.85 -84.91
C ARG A 79 2.07 -25.33 -83.89
N TYR A 80 2.29 -24.13 -83.35
CA TYR A 80 1.43 -23.53 -82.33
C TYR A 80 0.97 -22.13 -82.70
N ALA A 81 -0.34 -21.89 -82.60
CA ALA A 81 -0.96 -20.59 -82.81
C ALA A 81 -0.64 -19.62 -81.65
N PRO A 82 -0.11 -18.41 -81.91
CA PRO A 82 0.37 -17.50 -80.86
C PRO A 82 -0.77 -16.99 -79.96
N TYR A 83 -1.94 -16.67 -80.53
CA TYR A 83 -3.07 -16.14 -79.76
C TYR A 83 -3.68 -17.16 -78.79
N ALA A 84 -3.92 -18.40 -79.24
CA ALA A 84 -4.44 -19.45 -78.37
C ALA A 84 -3.42 -19.84 -77.29
N THR A 85 -2.12 -19.84 -77.63
CA THR A 85 -1.03 -20.04 -76.68
C THR A 85 -1.02 -18.95 -75.59
N ALA A 86 -1.12 -17.67 -75.97
CA ALA A 86 -1.19 -16.56 -75.02
C ALA A 86 -2.48 -16.57 -74.18
N LEU A 87 -3.62 -16.94 -74.77
CA LEU A 87 -4.88 -17.07 -74.05
C LEU A 87 -4.81 -18.17 -72.98
N SER A 88 -4.16 -19.30 -73.28
CA SER A 88 -4.06 -20.41 -72.33
C SER A 88 -3.32 -20.04 -71.03
N ILE A 89 -2.24 -19.25 -71.09
CA ILE A 89 -1.54 -18.79 -69.87
C ILE A 89 -2.39 -17.77 -69.08
N ILE A 90 -3.12 -16.89 -69.76
CA ILE A 90 -4.04 -15.94 -69.11
C ILE A 90 -5.14 -16.69 -68.36
N VAL A 91 -5.73 -17.72 -68.99
CA VAL A 91 -6.73 -18.59 -68.35
C VAL A 91 -6.14 -19.28 -67.12
N ALA A 92 -4.91 -19.78 -67.20
CA ALA A 92 -4.23 -20.42 -66.07
C ALA A 92 -4.06 -19.47 -64.88
N ILE A 93 -3.55 -18.25 -65.13
CA ILE A 93 -3.28 -17.25 -64.08
C ILE A 93 -4.60 -16.74 -63.48
N ALA A 94 -5.60 -16.43 -64.32
CA ALA A 94 -6.88 -15.92 -63.87
C ALA A 94 -7.61 -16.94 -62.98
N THR A 95 -7.67 -18.20 -63.43
CA THR A 95 -8.33 -19.27 -62.65
C THR A 95 -7.57 -19.60 -61.37
N ALA A 96 -6.23 -19.55 -61.36
CA ALA A 96 -5.43 -19.66 -60.14
C ALA A 96 -5.68 -18.50 -59.15
N GLY A 97 -5.91 -17.28 -59.67
CA GLY A 97 -6.30 -16.12 -58.87
C GLY A 97 -7.67 -16.30 -58.21
N VAL A 98 -8.69 -16.70 -59.00
CA VAL A 98 -10.03 -16.99 -58.47
C VAL A 98 -9.99 -18.12 -57.46
N ALA A 99 -9.27 -19.21 -57.74
CA ALA A 99 -9.06 -20.31 -56.82
C ALA A 99 -8.46 -19.84 -55.49
N SER A 100 -7.45 -18.95 -55.55
CA SER A 100 -6.82 -18.36 -54.38
C SER A 100 -7.82 -17.53 -53.56
N ILE A 101 -8.66 -16.72 -54.21
CA ILE A 101 -9.71 -15.92 -53.56
C ILE A 101 -10.75 -16.82 -52.88
N VAL A 102 -11.22 -17.86 -53.57
CA VAL A 102 -12.22 -18.81 -53.03
C VAL A 102 -11.63 -19.57 -51.84
N ALA A 103 -10.42 -20.10 -51.96
CA ALA A 103 -9.74 -20.83 -50.88
C ALA A 103 -9.60 -19.98 -49.62
N HIS A 104 -9.20 -18.73 -49.79
CA HIS A 104 -8.80 -17.83 -48.71
C HIS A 104 -9.93 -16.90 -48.20
N GLY A 105 -11.09 -16.88 -48.86
CA GLY A 105 -12.21 -16.00 -48.51
C GLY A 105 -12.85 -16.33 -47.14
N ARG A 106 -13.22 -17.60 -46.92
CA ARG A 106 -13.77 -18.08 -45.63
C ARG A 106 -12.77 -18.86 -44.78
N GLY A 107 -11.69 -19.34 -45.38
CA GLY A 107 -10.63 -20.08 -44.68
C GLY A 107 -11.06 -21.44 -44.10
N SER A 108 -12.16 -22.03 -44.58
CA SER A 108 -12.67 -23.33 -44.12
C SER A 108 -12.25 -24.46 -45.06
N ALA A 109 -12.26 -25.71 -44.58
CA ALA A 109 -11.98 -26.87 -45.44
C ALA A 109 -12.84 -26.90 -46.71
N ALA A 110 -14.11 -26.47 -46.61
CA ALA A 110 -15.01 -26.35 -47.76
C ALA A 110 -14.58 -25.23 -48.73
N SER A 111 -14.06 -24.10 -48.25
CA SER A 111 -13.55 -23.05 -49.12
C SER A 111 -12.26 -23.46 -49.82
N PHE A 112 -11.35 -24.18 -49.14
CA PHE A 112 -10.16 -24.77 -49.77
C PHE A 112 -10.51 -25.85 -50.79
N ALA A 113 -11.48 -26.72 -50.50
CA ALA A 113 -12.00 -27.68 -51.47
C ALA A 113 -12.59 -26.96 -52.69
N GLY A 114 -13.41 -25.93 -52.48
CA GLY A 114 -13.97 -25.11 -53.55
C GLY A 114 -12.90 -24.39 -54.39
N GLY A 115 -11.87 -23.84 -53.75
CA GLY A 115 -10.72 -23.25 -54.43
C GLY A 115 -9.95 -24.27 -55.27
N GLY A 116 -9.78 -25.49 -54.75
CA GLY A 116 -9.09 -26.56 -55.48
C GLY A 116 -9.92 -27.09 -56.64
N ALA A 117 -11.26 -27.10 -56.52
CA ALA A 117 -12.16 -27.42 -57.63
C ALA A 117 -12.07 -26.38 -58.75
N VAL A 118 -12.08 -25.08 -58.41
CA VAL A 118 -11.85 -24.00 -59.39
C VAL A 118 -10.48 -24.15 -60.05
N LEU A 119 -9.45 -24.48 -59.28
CA LEU A 119 -8.10 -24.68 -59.80
C LEU A 119 -8.03 -25.86 -60.77
N GLY A 120 -8.64 -27.00 -60.43
CA GLY A 120 -8.68 -28.19 -61.29
C GLY A 120 -9.45 -27.97 -62.60
N LEU A 121 -10.59 -27.28 -62.54
CA LEU A 121 -11.31 -26.82 -63.74
C LEU A 121 -10.48 -25.81 -64.54
N GLY A 122 -9.69 -24.97 -63.87
CA GLY A 122 -8.72 -24.07 -64.51
C GLY A 122 -7.60 -24.81 -65.25
N ILE A 123 -7.05 -25.89 -64.67
CA ILE A 123 -6.08 -26.78 -65.32
C ILE A 123 -6.71 -27.38 -66.59
N ALA A 124 -7.96 -27.85 -66.51
CA ALA A 124 -8.70 -28.38 -67.65
C ALA A 124 -8.89 -27.32 -68.74
N ALA A 125 -9.40 -26.14 -68.38
CA ALA A 125 -9.65 -25.05 -69.32
C ALA A 125 -8.36 -24.61 -70.02
N MET A 126 -7.27 -24.46 -69.27
CA MET A 126 -5.96 -24.15 -69.83
C MET A 126 -5.47 -25.27 -70.77
N HIS A 127 -5.60 -26.54 -70.36
CA HIS A 127 -5.19 -27.69 -71.16
C HIS A 127 -5.89 -27.73 -72.53
N PHE A 128 -7.23 -27.61 -72.56
CA PHE A 128 -7.96 -27.65 -73.83
C PHE A 128 -7.75 -26.39 -74.68
N THR A 129 -7.53 -25.23 -74.05
CA THR A 129 -7.14 -24.01 -74.77
C THR A 129 -5.75 -24.15 -75.39
N GLY A 130 -4.82 -24.81 -74.67
CA GLY A 130 -3.48 -25.15 -75.17
C GLY A 130 -3.53 -26.16 -76.33
N MET A 131 -4.35 -27.21 -76.21
CA MET A 131 -4.59 -28.17 -77.29
C MET A 131 -5.21 -27.52 -78.53
N ALA A 132 -6.10 -26.54 -78.35
CA ALA A 132 -6.68 -25.76 -79.45
C ALA A 132 -5.64 -24.86 -80.16
N ALA A 133 -4.46 -24.66 -79.57
CA ALA A 133 -3.36 -23.95 -80.22
C ALA A 133 -2.57 -24.83 -81.20
N ILE A 134 -2.76 -26.15 -81.20
CA ILE A 134 -2.04 -27.08 -82.10
C ILE A 134 -2.51 -26.88 -83.54
N GLU A 135 -1.56 -26.55 -84.41
CA GLU A 135 -1.73 -26.50 -85.86
C GLU A 135 -0.95 -27.67 -86.49
N ALA A 136 -1.69 -28.61 -87.08
CA ALA A 136 -1.13 -29.79 -87.74
C ALA A 136 -1.97 -30.15 -88.96
N PRO A 137 -1.42 -30.84 -89.97
CA PRO A 137 -2.17 -31.38 -91.12
C PRO A 137 -3.01 -32.63 -90.71
N ALA A 138 -3.76 -32.51 -89.61
CA ALA A 138 -4.56 -33.56 -89.02
C ALA A 138 -5.75 -32.96 -88.25
N ARG A 139 -6.89 -33.66 -88.27
CA ARG A 139 -8.03 -33.33 -87.41
C ARG A 139 -7.86 -34.00 -86.05
N LEU A 140 -8.02 -33.20 -85.00
CA LEU A 140 -7.99 -33.64 -83.61
C LEU A 140 -9.37 -34.17 -83.21
N SER A 141 -9.46 -35.43 -82.77
CA SER A 141 -10.68 -35.98 -82.16
C SER A 141 -10.43 -36.44 -80.73
N TYR A 142 -11.38 -36.15 -79.85
CA TYR A 142 -11.33 -36.45 -78.42
C TYR A 142 -12.25 -37.62 -78.07
N ASP A 143 -11.73 -38.57 -77.29
CA ASP A 143 -12.54 -39.57 -76.61
C ASP A 143 -13.23 -38.93 -75.41
N VAL A 144 -14.56 -38.79 -75.49
CA VAL A 144 -15.36 -38.08 -74.47
C VAL A 144 -15.27 -38.76 -73.10
N PRO A 145 -15.47 -40.08 -72.93
CA PRO A 145 -15.25 -40.77 -71.66
C PRO A 145 -13.88 -40.52 -71.04
N VAL A 146 -12.80 -40.65 -71.81
CA VAL A 146 -11.44 -40.43 -71.31
C VAL A 146 -11.24 -38.98 -70.89
N THR A 147 -11.73 -38.04 -71.69
CA THR A 147 -11.67 -36.59 -71.43
C THR A 147 -12.38 -36.22 -70.12
N VAL A 148 -13.62 -36.70 -69.92
CA VAL A 148 -14.38 -36.44 -68.69
C VAL A 148 -13.66 -37.04 -67.48
N SER A 149 -13.12 -38.26 -67.61
CA SER A 149 -12.36 -38.89 -66.51
C SER A 149 -11.10 -38.11 -66.12
N ALA A 150 -10.40 -37.51 -67.09
CA ALA A 150 -9.21 -36.69 -66.87
C ALA A 150 -9.56 -35.40 -66.11
N VAL A 151 -10.64 -34.72 -66.50
CA VAL A 151 -11.12 -33.50 -65.83
C VAL A 151 -11.56 -33.79 -64.40
N LEU A 152 -12.30 -34.88 -64.17
CA LEU A 152 -12.72 -35.30 -62.83
C LEU A 152 -11.51 -35.64 -61.94
N ALA A 153 -10.57 -36.44 -62.43
CA ALA A 153 -9.36 -36.80 -61.69
C ALA A 153 -8.54 -35.57 -61.31
N GLY A 154 -8.27 -34.67 -62.27
CA GLY A 154 -7.54 -33.43 -62.01
C GLY A 154 -8.24 -32.53 -60.99
N THR A 155 -9.58 -32.41 -61.07
CA THR A 155 -10.38 -31.62 -60.14
C THR A 155 -10.38 -32.20 -58.72
N ILE A 156 -10.50 -33.52 -58.60
CA ILE A 156 -10.44 -34.21 -57.31
C ILE A 156 -9.07 -34.03 -56.66
N PHE A 157 -7.98 -34.29 -57.39
CA PHE A 157 -6.63 -34.15 -56.84
C PHE A 157 -6.28 -32.70 -56.50
N ALA A 158 -6.71 -31.71 -57.29
CA ALA A 158 -6.51 -30.30 -56.97
C ALA A 158 -7.29 -29.86 -55.71
N SER A 159 -8.52 -30.37 -55.55
CA SER A 159 -9.32 -30.18 -54.33
C SER A 159 -8.65 -30.80 -53.11
N LEU A 160 -8.21 -32.06 -53.23
CA LEU A 160 -7.48 -32.75 -52.16
C LEU A 160 -6.16 -32.06 -51.83
N ALA A 161 -5.46 -31.49 -52.80
CA ALA A 161 -4.23 -30.75 -52.58
C ALA A 161 -4.44 -29.53 -51.68
N LEU A 162 -5.45 -28.70 -51.98
CA LEU A 162 -5.75 -27.51 -51.16
C LEU A 162 -6.36 -27.87 -49.81
N VAL A 163 -7.17 -28.93 -49.73
CA VAL A 163 -7.68 -29.45 -48.46
C VAL A 163 -6.54 -30.00 -47.59
N ALA A 164 -5.61 -30.76 -48.17
CA ALA A 164 -4.42 -31.24 -47.48
C ALA A 164 -3.53 -30.08 -47.01
N PHE A 165 -3.40 -29.04 -47.84
CA PHE A 165 -2.70 -27.82 -47.47
C PHE A 165 -3.34 -27.10 -46.28
N HIS A 166 -4.65 -27.17 -46.14
CA HIS A 166 -5.37 -26.62 -44.98
C HIS A 166 -5.29 -27.53 -43.74
N ALA A 167 -5.40 -28.85 -43.95
CA ALA A 167 -5.54 -29.83 -42.87
C ALA A 167 -4.21 -30.17 -42.17
N PHE A 168 -3.11 -30.23 -42.90
CA PHE A 168 -1.80 -30.61 -42.36
C PHE A 168 -0.96 -29.39 -41.94
N ARG A 169 -0.01 -29.62 -41.03
CA ARG A 169 0.94 -28.61 -40.53
C ARG A 169 2.39 -29.02 -40.78
N GLY A 170 3.31 -28.06 -40.63
CA GLY A 170 4.76 -28.27 -40.80
C GLY A 170 5.12 -28.75 -42.20
N ILE A 171 6.20 -29.54 -42.33
CA ILE A 171 6.69 -29.98 -43.65
C ILE A 171 5.68 -30.86 -44.40
N ARG A 172 4.88 -31.67 -43.68
CA ARG A 172 3.86 -32.55 -44.26
C ARG A 172 2.82 -31.80 -45.07
N ARG A 173 2.49 -30.57 -44.65
CA ARG A 173 1.59 -29.68 -45.36
C ARG A 173 2.06 -29.44 -46.80
N PHE A 174 3.33 -29.10 -46.96
CA PHE A 174 3.93 -28.79 -48.26
C PHE A 174 4.10 -30.07 -49.08
N THR A 175 4.68 -31.12 -48.49
CA THR A 175 4.99 -32.33 -49.25
C THR A 175 3.73 -33.02 -49.79
N ILE A 176 2.68 -33.16 -48.96
CA ILE A 176 1.43 -33.83 -49.38
C ILE A 176 0.64 -32.97 -50.37
N ALA A 177 0.49 -31.67 -50.08
CA ALA A 177 -0.25 -30.77 -50.97
C ALA A 177 0.44 -30.64 -52.34
N THR A 178 1.77 -30.49 -52.36
CA THR A 178 2.55 -30.44 -53.61
C THR A 178 2.43 -31.76 -54.37
N ALA A 179 2.56 -32.92 -53.72
CA ALA A 179 2.42 -34.20 -54.39
C ALA A 179 1.02 -34.38 -55.02
N LEU A 180 -0.05 -34.06 -54.28
CA LEU A 180 -1.42 -34.11 -54.79
C LEU A 180 -1.65 -33.10 -55.93
N PHE A 181 -1.03 -31.93 -55.87
CA PHE A 181 -1.17 -30.92 -56.91
C PHE A 181 -0.42 -31.31 -58.20
N VAL A 182 0.78 -31.87 -58.08
CA VAL A 182 1.50 -32.48 -59.22
C VAL A 182 0.67 -33.61 -59.81
N LEU A 183 0.09 -34.48 -58.97
CA LEU A 183 -0.83 -35.53 -59.43
C LEU A 183 -2.04 -34.95 -60.16
N ALA A 184 -2.60 -33.82 -59.74
CA ALA A 184 -3.70 -33.16 -60.44
C ALA A 184 -3.32 -32.73 -61.87
N ILE A 185 -2.15 -32.11 -62.03
CA ILE A 185 -1.65 -31.65 -63.33
C ILE A 185 -1.33 -32.84 -64.23
N CYS A 186 -0.56 -33.82 -63.71
CA CYS A 186 -0.13 -34.98 -64.49
C CYS A 186 -1.29 -35.91 -64.85
N SER A 187 -2.20 -36.21 -63.91
CA SER A 187 -3.35 -37.09 -64.19
C SER A 187 -4.26 -36.50 -65.23
N LEU A 188 -4.54 -35.20 -65.16
CA LEU A 188 -5.33 -34.51 -66.18
C LEU A 188 -4.60 -34.53 -67.53
N HIS A 189 -3.34 -34.10 -67.58
CA HIS A 189 -2.61 -33.96 -68.84
C HIS A 189 -2.44 -35.27 -69.59
N PHE A 190 -1.84 -36.29 -68.96
CA PHE A 190 -1.51 -37.53 -69.64
C PHE A 190 -2.74 -38.40 -69.93
N THR A 191 -3.77 -38.36 -69.07
CA THR A 191 -5.04 -39.06 -69.36
C THR A 191 -5.73 -38.42 -70.55
N SER A 192 -5.79 -37.09 -70.61
CA SER A 192 -6.36 -36.36 -71.75
C SER A 192 -5.60 -36.66 -73.06
N MET A 193 -4.26 -36.61 -73.03
CA MET A 193 -3.42 -36.96 -74.19
C MET A 193 -3.65 -38.39 -74.67
N SER A 194 -3.85 -39.36 -73.76
CA SER A 194 -4.14 -40.75 -74.14
C SER A 194 -5.50 -40.96 -74.82
N GLY A 195 -6.42 -39.99 -74.69
CA GLY A 195 -7.74 -40.00 -75.30
C GLY A 195 -7.83 -39.21 -76.60
N ILE A 196 -6.71 -38.66 -77.10
CA ILE A 196 -6.67 -37.86 -78.32
C ILE A 196 -6.24 -38.74 -79.50
N THR A 197 -6.90 -38.55 -80.63
CA THR A 197 -6.55 -39.19 -81.90
C THR A 197 -6.37 -38.13 -82.98
N LEU A 198 -5.20 -38.14 -83.62
CA LEU A 198 -4.88 -37.28 -84.76
C LEU A 198 -5.16 -38.04 -86.05
N ARG A 199 -6.20 -37.63 -86.79
CA ARG A 199 -6.51 -38.21 -88.10
C ARG A 199 -5.88 -37.34 -89.19
N PRO A 200 -4.88 -37.82 -89.94
CA PRO A 200 -4.27 -37.03 -91.02
C PRO A 200 -5.32 -36.55 -92.02
N ASP A 201 -5.31 -35.26 -92.34
CA ASP A 201 -6.21 -34.66 -93.33
C ASP A 201 -5.39 -33.79 -94.27
N PRO A 202 -5.04 -34.30 -95.47
CA PRO A 202 -4.20 -33.58 -96.43
C PRO A 202 -4.86 -32.33 -97.03
N SER A 203 -6.16 -32.08 -96.77
CA SER A 203 -6.84 -30.84 -97.17
C SER A 203 -6.48 -29.65 -96.27
N ILE A 204 -5.88 -29.88 -95.10
CA ILE A 204 -5.49 -28.84 -94.16
C ILE A 204 -4.10 -28.33 -94.49
N ILE A 205 -4.02 -27.12 -95.05
CA ILE A 205 -2.75 -26.43 -95.34
C ILE A 205 -2.46 -25.47 -94.19
N VAL A 206 -1.35 -25.67 -93.48
CA VAL A 206 -0.90 -24.80 -92.38
C VAL A 206 -0.09 -23.65 -92.97
N THR A 207 -0.69 -22.46 -93.11
CA THR A 207 -0.06 -21.26 -93.74
C THR A 207 0.07 -20.04 -92.80
N GLY A 208 -0.06 -20.23 -91.48
CA GLY A 208 0.01 -19.15 -90.48
C GLY A 208 1.40 -18.84 -89.92
N ALA A 209 1.55 -17.63 -89.36
CA ALA A 209 2.69 -17.27 -88.51
C ALA A 209 2.71 -18.16 -87.27
N SER A 210 3.73 -19.00 -87.16
CA SER A 210 3.83 -20.07 -86.17
C SER A 210 5.17 -20.04 -85.45
N ILE A 211 5.16 -20.39 -84.16
CA ILE A 211 6.36 -20.42 -83.33
C ILE A 211 7.05 -21.79 -83.48
N ASP A 212 8.38 -21.77 -83.66
CA ASP A 212 9.18 -23.00 -83.70
C ASP A 212 9.14 -23.76 -82.37
N ARG A 213 9.11 -25.10 -82.43
CA ARG A 213 9.02 -26.01 -81.28
C ARG A 213 10.17 -25.80 -80.28
N SER A 214 11.40 -25.65 -80.78
CA SER A 214 12.59 -25.53 -79.93
C SER A 214 12.70 -24.14 -79.29
N LEU A 215 12.35 -23.09 -80.04
CA LEU A 215 12.30 -21.73 -79.54
C LEU A 215 11.22 -21.57 -78.46
N LEU A 216 10.02 -22.11 -78.71
CA LEU A 216 8.93 -22.07 -77.72
C LEU A 216 9.31 -22.82 -76.45
N ALA A 217 9.90 -24.02 -76.56
CA ALA A 217 10.38 -24.79 -75.42
C ALA A 217 11.39 -24.00 -74.59
N GLY A 218 12.39 -23.39 -75.24
CA GLY A 218 13.41 -22.57 -74.58
C GLY A 218 12.81 -21.37 -73.83
N ILE A 219 11.89 -20.63 -74.46
CA ILE A 219 11.22 -19.47 -73.84
C ILE A 219 10.39 -19.92 -72.63
N VAL A 220 9.57 -20.97 -72.77
CA VAL A 220 8.72 -21.49 -71.70
C VAL A 220 9.56 -21.92 -70.50
N ILE A 221 10.63 -22.68 -70.72
CA ILE A 221 11.54 -23.15 -69.67
C ILE A 221 12.20 -21.97 -68.96
N ALA A 222 12.77 -21.02 -69.72
CA ALA A 222 13.49 -19.88 -69.16
C ALA A 222 12.57 -18.97 -68.32
N VAL A 223 11.42 -18.57 -68.87
CA VAL A 223 10.48 -17.65 -68.21
C VAL A 223 9.85 -18.31 -66.97
N SER A 224 9.40 -19.56 -67.06
CA SER A 224 8.77 -20.25 -65.93
C SER A 224 9.75 -20.51 -64.78
N THR A 225 11.00 -20.86 -65.10
CA THR A 225 12.05 -21.07 -64.08
C THR A 225 12.43 -19.75 -63.40
N ALA A 226 12.64 -18.68 -64.17
CA ALA A 226 12.97 -17.36 -63.63
C ALA A 226 11.87 -16.82 -62.70
N LEU A 227 10.60 -16.90 -63.10
CA LEU A 227 9.47 -16.46 -62.28
C LEU A 227 9.31 -17.30 -61.00
N SER A 228 9.51 -18.62 -61.09
CA SER A 228 9.40 -19.51 -59.93
C SER A 228 10.52 -19.27 -58.90
N LEU A 229 11.76 -19.06 -59.35
CA LEU A 229 12.89 -18.73 -58.48
C LEU A 229 12.75 -17.35 -57.84
N ALA A 230 12.33 -16.34 -58.60
CA ALA A 230 12.10 -15.00 -58.08
C ALA A 230 11.01 -14.99 -57.01
N ALA A 231 9.90 -15.71 -57.24
CA ALA A 231 8.81 -15.82 -56.27
C ALA A 231 9.22 -16.59 -55.01
N PHE A 232 10.00 -17.67 -55.15
CA PHE A 232 10.59 -18.38 -54.02
C PHE A 232 11.50 -17.47 -53.19
N GLY A 233 12.43 -16.77 -53.84
CA GLY A 233 13.36 -15.85 -53.18
C GLY A 233 12.63 -14.72 -52.44
N ALA A 234 11.60 -14.12 -53.06
CA ALA A 234 10.79 -13.10 -52.42
C ALA A 234 10.06 -13.63 -51.18
N ALA A 235 9.44 -14.81 -51.26
CA ALA A 235 8.73 -15.42 -50.13
C ALA A 235 9.65 -15.83 -48.97
N PHE A 236 10.89 -16.24 -49.29
CA PHE A 236 11.92 -16.59 -48.33
C PHE A 236 12.48 -15.34 -47.62
N LEU A 237 12.86 -14.32 -48.39
CA LEU A 237 13.42 -13.08 -47.85
C LEU A 237 12.42 -12.34 -46.95
N ASP A 238 11.15 -12.28 -47.37
CA ASP A 238 10.06 -11.70 -46.56
C ASP A 238 9.86 -12.43 -45.22
N ARG A 239 10.10 -13.75 -45.16
CA ARG A 239 10.09 -14.52 -43.89
C ARG A 239 11.11 -13.97 -42.92
N HIS A 240 12.35 -13.99 -43.39
CA HIS A 240 13.48 -13.81 -42.51
C HIS A 240 13.55 -12.38 -42.01
N LEU A 241 13.18 -11.41 -42.85
CA LEU A 241 13.13 -10.01 -42.44
C LEU A 241 12.03 -9.74 -41.42
N THR A 242 10.84 -10.32 -41.60
CA THR A 242 9.72 -10.14 -40.66
C THR A 242 10.00 -10.80 -39.31
N ASP A 243 10.53 -12.03 -39.31
CA ASP A 243 10.86 -12.76 -38.08
C ASP A 243 11.94 -12.05 -37.25
N LEU A 244 13.00 -11.55 -37.91
CA LEU A 244 14.09 -10.81 -37.24
C LEU A 244 13.60 -9.52 -36.59
N ARG A 245 12.75 -8.75 -37.28
CA ARG A 245 12.14 -7.53 -36.73
C ARG A 245 11.23 -7.84 -35.54
N GLY A 246 10.44 -8.91 -35.65
CA GLY A 246 9.56 -9.35 -34.56
C GLY A 246 10.33 -9.70 -33.29
N LEU A 247 11.45 -10.42 -33.40
CA LEU A 247 12.28 -10.77 -32.24
C LEU A 247 12.95 -9.55 -31.60
N ALA A 248 13.44 -8.60 -32.40
CA ALA A 248 14.05 -7.37 -31.88
C ALA A 248 13.02 -6.47 -31.15
N ASN A 249 11.80 -6.36 -31.69
CA ASN A 249 10.72 -5.56 -31.09
C ASN A 249 10.03 -6.27 -29.91
N ALA A 250 10.15 -7.59 -29.77
CA ALA A 250 9.64 -8.32 -28.62
C ALA A 250 10.48 -8.10 -27.33
N SER A 251 11.67 -7.49 -27.44
CA SER A 251 12.45 -7.11 -26.27
C SER A 251 11.75 -5.97 -25.51
N LEU A 252 11.63 -6.11 -24.19
CA LEU A 252 11.08 -5.07 -23.30
C LEU A 252 12.06 -3.88 -23.13
N GLU A 253 13.27 -4.02 -23.65
CA GLU A 253 14.38 -3.08 -23.56
C GLU A 253 14.53 -2.34 -24.89
N GLY A 254 15.00 -1.09 -24.84
CA GLY A 254 15.39 -0.37 -26.03
C GLY A 254 16.68 -0.95 -26.61
N LEU A 255 16.73 -1.19 -27.92
CA LEU A 255 17.92 -1.68 -28.60
C LEU A 255 18.43 -0.60 -29.56
N LEU A 256 19.73 -0.34 -29.48
CA LEU A 256 20.43 0.64 -30.27
C LEU A 256 21.71 0.02 -30.84
N ILE A 257 21.82 -0.09 -32.16
CA ILE A 257 23.00 -0.62 -32.83
C ILE A 257 23.89 0.54 -33.27
N VAL A 258 25.15 0.54 -32.86
CA VAL A 258 26.13 1.59 -33.13
C VAL A 258 27.37 1.00 -33.81
N ARG A 259 27.93 1.79 -34.74
CA ARG A 259 29.26 1.55 -35.31
C ARG A 259 29.90 2.88 -35.64
N ASP A 260 31.20 3.02 -35.36
CA ASP A 260 31.98 4.23 -35.69
C ASP A 260 31.31 5.53 -35.21
N ASP A 261 30.78 5.52 -33.97
CA ASP A 261 30.00 6.60 -33.36
C ASP A 261 28.74 7.01 -34.18
N ARG A 262 28.12 6.05 -34.87
CA ARG A 262 26.89 6.28 -35.63
C ARG A 262 25.84 5.21 -35.34
N ILE A 263 24.61 5.67 -35.13
CA ILE A 263 23.43 4.83 -34.96
C ILE A 263 23.09 4.19 -36.30
N LEU A 264 23.12 2.87 -36.37
CA LEU A 264 22.78 2.10 -37.57
C LEU A 264 21.31 1.67 -37.58
N ASP A 265 20.79 1.28 -36.42
CA ASP A 265 19.45 0.72 -36.30
C ASP A 265 18.93 0.84 -34.85
N ILE A 266 17.61 0.90 -34.71
CA ILE A 266 16.93 0.96 -33.40
C ILE A 266 15.64 0.13 -33.43
N ASN A 267 15.26 -0.44 -32.29
CA ASN A 267 13.96 -1.10 -32.16
C ASN A 267 12.84 -0.10 -31.83
N GLU A 268 11.58 -0.56 -31.94
CA GLU A 268 10.40 0.26 -31.63
C GLU A 268 10.37 0.68 -30.15
N ARG A 269 10.88 -0.16 -29.24
CA ARG A 269 10.87 0.16 -27.81
C ARG A 269 11.72 1.39 -27.47
N LEU A 270 12.85 1.57 -28.14
CA LEU A 270 13.69 2.77 -27.96
C LEU A 270 13.03 4.02 -28.53
N VAL A 271 12.26 3.90 -29.63
CA VAL A 271 11.47 5.00 -30.20
C VAL A 271 10.41 5.47 -29.21
N GLU A 272 9.68 4.53 -28.60
CA GLU A 272 8.68 4.85 -27.57
C GLU A 272 9.31 5.49 -26.32
N LEU A 273 10.44 4.95 -25.85
CA LEU A 273 11.12 5.42 -24.65
C LEU A 273 11.75 6.82 -24.83
N SER A 274 12.30 7.09 -26.01
CA SER A 274 13.04 8.33 -26.27
C SER A 274 12.17 9.43 -26.91
N GLY A 275 11.02 9.08 -27.50
CA GLY A 275 10.16 10.00 -28.24
C GLY A 275 10.71 10.39 -29.63
N TRP A 276 11.90 9.90 -29.99
CA TRP A 276 12.54 10.16 -31.28
C TRP A 276 12.16 9.10 -32.31
N THR A 277 12.01 9.50 -33.57
CA THR A 277 11.76 8.55 -34.67
C THR A 277 13.06 7.94 -35.19
N SER A 278 12.98 6.70 -35.71
CA SER A 278 14.12 5.99 -36.31
C SER A 278 14.81 6.79 -37.43
N SER A 279 14.06 7.52 -38.26
CA SER A 279 14.61 8.35 -39.32
C SER A 279 15.39 9.57 -38.81
N GLN A 280 15.08 10.07 -37.61
CA GLN A 280 15.80 11.19 -36.99
C GLN A 280 17.11 10.75 -36.34
N LEU A 281 17.18 9.52 -35.83
CA LEU A 281 18.34 8.99 -35.10
C LEU A 281 19.33 8.25 -35.99
N THR A 282 18.87 7.55 -37.02
CA THR A 282 19.74 6.77 -37.90
C THR A 282 20.80 7.67 -38.56
N GLY A 283 22.07 7.32 -38.39
CA GLY A 283 23.23 8.04 -38.92
C GLY A 283 23.79 9.14 -38.02
N ARG A 284 23.13 9.48 -36.90
CA ARG A 284 23.63 10.42 -35.89
C ARG A 284 24.50 9.73 -34.84
N SER A 285 25.20 10.53 -34.03
CA SER A 285 25.95 10.00 -32.87
C SER A 285 24.99 9.61 -31.74
N PRO A 286 25.25 8.50 -31.01
CA PRO A 286 24.52 8.11 -29.82
C PRO A 286 24.48 9.20 -28.74
N THR A 287 25.49 10.09 -28.69
CA THR A 287 25.52 11.26 -27.80
C THR A 287 24.36 12.23 -27.99
N THR A 288 23.65 12.15 -29.13
CA THR A 288 22.43 12.94 -29.38
C THR A 288 21.30 12.59 -28.41
N ILE A 289 21.24 11.33 -27.98
CA ILE A 289 20.19 10.81 -27.09
C ILE A 289 20.74 10.32 -25.76
N LEU A 290 22.04 10.01 -25.67
CA LEU A 290 22.69 9.51 -24.45
C LEU A 290 23.67 10.55 -23.91
N VAL A 291 23.48 10.96 -22.67
CA VAL A 291 24.47 11.76 -21.95
C VAL A 291 25.55 10.82 -21.43
N LEU A 292 26.63 10.70 -22.20
CA LEU A 292 27.78 9.86 -21.87
C LEU A 292 28.81 10.67 -21.07
N GLY A 293 29.47 10.02 -20.11
CA GLY A 293 30.56 10.61 -19.33
C GLY A 293 31.83 10.88 -20.17
N PRO A 294 32.90 11.44 -19.54
CA PRO A 294 34.15 11.78 -20.23
C PRO A 294 34.87 10.60 -20.91
N GLU A 295 34.50 9.37 -20.58
CA GLU A 295 35.04 8.14 -21.18
C GLU A 295 34.31 7.70 -22.47
N GLY A 296 33.24 8.40 -22.89
CA GLY A 296 32.51 8.10 -24.14
C GLY A 296 31.81 6.74 -24.13
N LEU A 297 31.71 6.07 -25.28
CA LEU A 297 31.19 4.69 -25.38
C LEU A 297 32.18 3.62 -24.90
N ASN A 298 33.43 3.99 -24.58
CA ASN A 298 34.47 3.04 -24.17
C ASN A 298 34.24 2.44 -22.78
N CYS A 299 33.44 3.08 -21.92
CA CYS A 299 33.05 2.53 -20.61
C CYS A 299 32.01 1.40 -20.70
N CYS A 300 31.50 1.10 -21.90
CA CYS A 300 30.62 -0.04 -22.15
C CYS A 300 31.37 -1.19 -22.84
N SER A 301 32.59 -1.49 -22.42
CA SER A 301 33.31 -2.69 -22.88
C SER A 301 32.56 -3.95 -22.43
N ASP A 302 32.66 -5.07 -23.17
CA ASP A 302 32.03 -6.36 -22.82
C ASP A 302 32.42 -6.89 -21.41
N THR A 303 33.38 -6.23 -20.75
CA THR A 303 33.93 -6.56 -19.42
C THR A 303 33.36 -5.75 -18.26
N ASP A 304 32.72 -4.60 -18.49
CA ASP A 304 32.13 -3.79 -17.43
C ASP A 304 30.62 -4.01 -17.33
N GLY A 305 30.13 -4.08 -16.09
CA GLY A 305 28.72 -4.32 -15.79
C GLY A 305 27.78 -3.22 -16.31
N PRO A 306 26.47 -3.33 -16.03
CA PRO A 306 25.50 -2.32 -16.44
C PRO A 306 25.89 -0.93 -15.90
N SER A 307 25.82 0.09 -16.77
CA SER A 307 26.18 1.48 -16.46
C SER A 307 24.95 2.37 -16.44
N GLU A 308 24.77 3.17 -15.38
CA GLU A 308 23.67 4.12 -15.28
C GLU A 308 24.01 5.44 -15.97
N ILE A 309 23.18 5.87 -16.91
CA ILE A 309 23.33 7.15 -17.62
C ILE A 309 21.97 7.83 -17.85
N THR A 310 21.98 9.01 -18.47
CA THR A 310 20.76 9.77 -18.79
C THR A 310 20.42 9.68 -20.28
N LEU A 311 19.17 9.35 -20.57
CA LEU A 311 18.55 9.44 -21.89
C LEU A 311 17.87 10.81 -22.04
N LEU A 312 18.12 11.49 -23.14
CA LEU A 312 17.46 12.73 -23.53
C LEU A 312 16.21 12.42 -24.35
N HIS A 313 15.04 12.73 -23.80
CA HIS A 313 13.77 12.61 -24.49
C HIS A 313 13.60 13.73 -25.51
N ALA A 314 12.80 13.50 -26.56
CA ALA A 314 12.62 14.44 -27.67
C ALA A 314 11.98 15.79 -27.27
N ASP A 315 11.28 15.84 -26.13
CA ASP A 315 10.70 17.07 -25.55
C ASP A 315 11.64 17.84 -24.61
N GLY A 316 12.86 17.33 -24.41
CA GLY A 316 13.85 17.89 -23.49
C GLY A 316 13.84 17.30 -22.08
N GLY A 317 12.97 16.31 -21.79
CA GLY A 317 12.99 15.56 -20.54
C GLY A 317 14.23 14.67 -20.39
N GLU A 318 14.67 14.47 -19.15
CA GLU A 318 15.76 13.55 -18.81
C GLU A 318 15.22 12.28 -18.16
N ILE A 319 15.59 11.11 -18.71
CA ILE A 319 15.15 9.80 -18.22
C ILE A 319 16.39 9.03 -17.73
N PRO A 320 16.45 8.61 -16.45
CA PRO A 320 17.53 7.76 -15.97
C PRO A 320 17.39 6.36 -16.56
N ILE A 321 18.45 5.88 -17.20
CA ILE A 321 18.51 4.58 -17.86
C ILE A 321 19.75 3.79 -17.41
N GLU A 322 19.65 2.48 -17.56
CA GLU A 322 20.75 1.54 -17.43
C GLU A 322 21.11 1.04 -18.83
N ILE A 323 22.40 1.07 -19.18
CA ILE A 323 22.90 0.59 -20.46
C ILE A 323 23.82 -0.61 -20.27
N LEU A 324 23.60 -1.61 -21.11
CA LEU A 324 24.53 -2.71 -21.34
C LEU A 324 24.96 -2.69 -22.80
N CYS A 325 26.26 -2.74 -23.07
CA CYS A 325 26.78 -2.88 -24.42
C CYS A 325 27.23 -4.32 -24.65
N ARG A 326 26.97 -4.82 -25.85
CA ARG A 326 27.53 -6.08 -26.33
C ARG A 326 28.06 -5.93 -27.74
N THR A 327 29.19 -6.57 -28.01
CA THR A 327 29.75 -6.59 -29.35
C THR A 327 29.16 -7.75 -30.15
N ILE A 328 28.57 -7.46 -31.30
CA ILE A 328 28.03 -8.46 -32.22
C ILE A 328 28.50 -8.23 -33.65
N GLU A 329 28.38 -9.25 -34.48
CA GLU A 329 28.49 -9.09 -35.93
C GLU A 329 27.13 -8.66 -36.51
N TYR A 330 27.03 -7.44 -37.02
CA TYR A 330 25.83 -6.93 -37.68
C TYR A 330 26.16 -6.52 -39.13
N ARG A 331 25.47 -7.10 -40.12
CA ARG A 331 25.78 -6.88 -41.56
C ARG A 331 27.24 -7.18 -41.93
N GLY A 332 27.81 -8.27 -41.40
CA GLY A 332 29.14 -8.77 -41.77
C GLY A 332 30.31 -7.96 -41.22
N ARG A 333 30.06 -7.12 -40.21
CA ARG A 333 31.06 -6.28 -39.55
C ARG A 333 30.74 -6.19 -38.06
N GLU A 334 31.78 -5.99 -37.27
CA GLU A 334 31.68 -5.76 -35.84
C GLU A 334 30.89 -4.48 -35.54
N SER A 335 30.00 -4.57 -34.55
CA SER A 335 29.08 -3.51 -34.14
C SER A 335 28.78 -3.64 -32.66
N HIS A 336 28.48 -2.51 -32.02
CA HIS A 336 28.06 -2.48 -30.62
C HIS A 336 26.54 -2.38 -30.54
N VAL A 337 25.92 -3.27 -29.77
CA VAL A 337 24.50 -3.19 -29.43
C VAL A 337 24.38 -2.70 -28.00
N LEU A 338 23.75 -1.54 -27.85
CA LEU A 338 23.40 -0.95 -26.57
C LEU A 338 21.97 -1.37 -26.25
N VAL A 339 21.84 -2.05 -25.14
CA VAL A 339 20.58 -2.42 -24.51
C VAL A 339 20.27 -1.34 -23.48
N VAL A 340 19.12 -0.69 -23.62
CA VAL A 340 18.68 0.46 -22.83
C VAL A 340 17.48 0.06 -21.99
N ARG A 341 17.61 0.20 -20.67
CA ARG A 341 16.55 -0.11 -19.71
C ARG A 341 16.18 1.13 -18.90
N ASP A 342 14.89 1.43 -18.82
CA ASP A 342 14.37 2.49 -17.96
C ASP A 342 14.44 2.08 -16.48
N ILE A 343 15.12 2.89 -15.66
CA ILE A 343 15.28 2.67 -14.22
C ILE A 343 14.58 3.75 -13.38
N THR A 344 13.70 4.55 -13.98
CA THR A 344 12.98 5.64 -13.30
C THR A 344 12.25 5.17 -12.04
N GLU A 345 11.48 4.10 -12.13
CA GLU A 345 10.74 3.55 -10.99
C GLU A 345 11.66 2.92 -9.94
N ARG A 346 12.80 2.35 -10.36
CA ARG A 346 13.83 1.84 -9.44
C ARG A 346 14.43 2.99 -8.63
N LYS A 347 14.88 4.06 -9.29
CA LYS A 347 15.45 5.25 -8.62
C LYS A 347 14.46 5.96 -7.71
N LYS A 348 13.19 6.08 -8.12
CA LYS A 348 12.13 6.63 -7.25
C LYS A 348 11.94 5.77 -6.01
N SER A 349 11.94 4.45 -6.16
CA SER A 349 11.80 3.51 -5.05
C SER A 349 12.99 3.56 -4.10
N GLU A 350 14.22 3.59 -4.64
CA GLU A 350 15.45 3.73 -3.85
C GLU A 350 15.46 5.03 -3.03
N ARG A 351 15.19 6.18 -3.67
CA ARG A 351 15.06 7.47 -2.95
C ARG A 351 13.98 7.43 -1.88
N ARG A 352 12.86 6.77 -2.17
CA ARG A 352 11.78 6.61 -1.19
C ARG A 352 12.19 5.72 -0.03
N ILE A 353 12.93 4.64 -0.26
CA ILE A 353 13.44 3.75 0.78
C ILE A 353 14.45 4.50 1.65
N GLU A 354 15.37 5.25 1.04
CA GLU A 354 16.33 6.10 1.76
C GLU A 354 15.63 7.16 2.61
N HIS A 355 14.62 7.83 2.03
CA HIS A 355 13.81 8.79 2.76
C HIS A 355 13.06 8.15 3.93
N LEU A 356 12.43 6.99 3.73
CA LEU A 356 11.73 6.24 4.79
C LEU A 356 12.66 5.68 5.87
N ALA A 357 13.94 5.44 5.55
CA ALA A 357 14.92 5.01 6.54
C ALA A 357 15.22 6.12 7.56
N HIS A 358 15.04 7.39 7.18
CA HIS A 358 15.38 8.55 8.01
C HIS A 358 14.18 9.45 8.38
N HIS A 359 13.01 9.27 7.77
CA HIS A 359 11.81 10.10 7.99
C HIS A 359 10.58 9.25 8.35
N ASP A 360 9.69 9.81 9.17
CA ASP A 360 8.38 9.25 9.50
C ASP A 360 7.43 9.37 8.32
N ALA A 361 6.84 8.25 7.90
CA ALA A 361 6.00 8.18 6.70
C ALA A 361 4.72 9.03 6.77
N LEU A 362 4.25 9.39 7.97
CA LEU A 362 3.01 10.12 8.16
C LEU A 362 3.21 11.64 8.24
N THR A 363 4.24 12.08 8.97
CA THR A 363 4.48 13.49 9.29
C THR A 363 5.62 14.12 8.48
N ASP A 364 6.40 13.30 7.76
CA ASP A 364 7.61 13.66 7.00
C ASP A 364 8.76 14.24 7.85
N LEU A 365 8.58 14.29 9.18
CA LEU A 365 9.62 14.65 10.13
C LEU A 365 10.68 13.55 10.20
N PRO A 366 11.93 13.88 10.56
CA PRO A 366 12.92 12.91 11.00
C PRO A 366 12.32 11.83 11.92
N ASN A 367 12.66 10.57 11.65
CA ASN A 367 12.29 9.46 12.52
C ASN A 367 13.30 9.31 13.67
N ARG A 368 13.08 8.31 14.54
CA ARG A 368 13.98 8.02 15.66
C ARG A 368 15.44 7.80 15.24
N ALA A 369 15.70 7.11 14.13
CA ALA A 369 17.06 6.83 13.68
C ALA A 369 17.81 8.12 13.30
N LEU A 370 17.18 8.98 12.47
CA LEU A 370 17.79 10.26 12.09
C LEU A 370 17.91 11.23 13.29
N PHE A 371 16.96 11.16 14.24
CA PHE A 371 17.03 11.94 15.47
C PHE A 371 18.25 11.55 16.33
N ASP A 372 18.45 10.25 16.57
CA ASP A 372 19.57 9.75 17.37
C ASP A 372 20.92 10.13 16.72
N ASP A 373 21.04 9.98 15.39
CA ASP A 373 22.24 10.39 14.63
C ASP A 373 22.53 11.90 14.77
N ARG A 374 21.50 12.74 14.68
CA ARG A 374 21.62 14.20 14.83
C ARG A 374 21.90 14.61 16.26
N MET A 375 21.35 13.91 17.25
CA MET A 375 21.63 14.14 18.67
C MET A 375 23.11 13.85 18.96
N ASP A 376 23.62 12.70 18.54
CA ASP A 376 25.03 12.34 18.75
C ASP A 376 25.99 13.31 18.05
N LEU A 377 25.62 13.81 16.87
CA LEU A 377 26.37 14.88 16.20
C LEU A 377 26.33 16.19 16.99
N ALA A 378 25.15 16.62 17.44
CA ALA A 378 24.97 17.86 18.19
C ALA A 378 25.75 17.84 19.52
N LEU A 379 25.68 16.75 20.28
CA LEU A 379 26.40 16.60 21.54
C LEU A 379 27.92 16.58 21.34
N ARG A 380 28.43 15.91 20.29
CA ARG A 380 29.86 15.92 19.97
C ARG A 380 30.35 17.32 19.61
N LEU A 381 29.60 18.06 18.80
CA LEU A 381 29.94 19.44 18.43
C LEU A 381 29.89 20.37 19.66
N ALA A 382 28.88 20.22 20.50
CA ALA A 382 28.70 20.99 21.73
C ALA A 382 29.85 20.75 22.72
N ALA A 383 30.23 19.49 22.94
CA ALA A 383 31.36 19.13 23.80
C ALA A 383 32.70 19.69 23.30
N GLN A 384 32.90 19.82 21.98
CA GLN A 384 34.11 20.40 21.39
C GLN A 384 34.16 21.92 21.50
N ARG A 385 33.00 22.59 21.54
CA ARG A 385 32.86 24.06 21.51
C ARG A 385 32.50 24.67 22.86
N ASP A 386 32.34 23.84 23.90
CA ASP A 386 31.82 24.24 25.20
C ASP A 386 30.44 24.93 25.09
N GLU A 387 29.62 24.42 24.18
CA GLU A 387 28.25 24.89 23.94
C GLU A 387 27.23 23.99 24.66
N GLN A 388 26.03 24.51 24.87
CA GLN A 388 24.92 23.79 25.49
C GLN A 388 23.87 23.41 24.44
N VAL A 389 23.24 22.25 24.64
CA VAL A 389 22.19 21.71 23.76
C VAL A 389 21.00 21.32 24.62
N ALA A 390 19.80 21.70 24.22
CA ALA A 390 18.59 21.28 24.90
C ALA A 390 17.84 20.23 24.09
N ILE A 391 17.32 19.22 24.79
CA ILE A 391 16.33 18.27 24.27
C ILE A 391 14.97 18.59 24.90
N LEU A 392 13.94 18.66 24.06
CA LEU A 392 12.55 18.77 24.49
C LEU A 392 11.83 17.52 24.01
N CYS A 393 11.34 16.70 24.93
CA CYS A 393 10.44 15.58 24.64
C CYS A 393 8.99 16.07 24.81
N LEU A 394 8.13 15.75 23.84
CA LEU A 394 6.74 16.19 23.79
C LEU A 394 5.81 14.98 23.66
N ASP A 395 4.70 15.00 24.38
CA ASP A 395 3.66 13.97 24.33
C ASP A 395 2.28 14.62 24.22
N LEU A 396 1.44 14.05 23.35
CA LEU A 396 0.11 14.57 23.11
C LEU A 396 -0.89 14.08 24.16
N ASP A 397 -1.44 15.02 24.91
CA ASP A 397 -2.37 14.72 25.98
C ASP A 397 -3.68 14.14 25.47
N ARG A 398 -4.02 12.96 26.00
CA ARG A 398 -5.27 12.23 25.69
C ARG A 398 -5.40 11.82 24.22
N PHE A 399 -4.30 11.72 23.46
CA PHE A 399 -4.33 11.30 22.06
C PHE A 399 -4.97 9.93 21.86
N LYS A 400 -4.70 8.96 22.74
CA LYS A 400 -5.37 7.65 22.71
C LYS A 400 -6.90 7.76 22.80
N ALA A 401 -7.42 8.61 23.70
CA ALA A 401 -8.85 8.82 23.82
C ALA A 401 -9.44 9.48 22.56
N ALA A 402 -8.70 10.40 21.92
CA ALA A 402 -9.11 10.98 20.64
C ALA A 402 -9.18 9.91 19.52
N ASN A 403 -8.21 8.99 19.45
CA ASN A 403 -8.23 7.86 18.51
C ASN A 403 -9.39 6.90 18.76
N ASP A 404 -9.68 6.59 20.03
CA ASP A 404 -10.75 5.67 20.41
C ASP A 404 -12.14 6.24 20.07
N ILE A 405 -12.30 7.57 20.14
CA ILE A 405 -13.58 8.26 19.87
C ILE A 405 -13.76 8.59 18.38
N PHE A 406 -12.72 9.08 17.69
CA PHE A 406 -12.83 9.62 16.33
C PHE A 406 -12.18 8.73 15.25
N GLY A 407 -11.50 7.66 15.64
CA GLY A 407 -10.83 6.71 14.76
C GLY A 407 -9.43 7.15 14.32
N HIS A 408 -8.61 6.17 13.91
CA HIS A 408 -7.20 6.37 13.55
C HIS A 408 -6.98 7.37 12.40
N GLY A 409 -7.90 7.46 11.43
CA GLY A 409 -7.79 8.41 10.33
C GLY A 409 -7.81 9.88 10.77
N GLU A 410 -8.53 10.20 11.85
CA GLU A 410 -8.52 11.54 12.44
C GLU A 410 -7.28 11.75 13.32
N GLY A 411 -6.83 10.71 14.03
CA GLY A 411 -5.53 10.68 14.71
C GLY A 411 -4.37 11.05 13.79
N ASP A 412 -4.35 10.49 12.58
CA ASP A 412 -3.33 10.79 11.57
C ASP A 412 -3.33 12.27 11.15
N ARG A 413 -4.51 12.88 11.07
CA ARG A 413 -4.66 14.31 10.75
C ARG A 413 -4.18 15.19 11.90
N ILE A 414 -4.46 14.80 13.14
CA ILE A 414 -3.97 15.48 14.34
C ILE A 414 -2.43 15.45 14.34
N LEU A 415 -1.82 14.30 14.08
CA LEU A 415 -0.35 14.15 14.06
C LEU A 415 0.32 15.00 12.96
N ARG A 416 -0.27 15.08 11.76
CA ARG A 416 0.24 16.00 10.71
C ARG A 416 0.12 17.46 11.13
N LYS A 417 -1.01 17.85 11.71
CA LYS A 417 -1.23 19.22 12.20
C LYS A 417 -0.26 19.59 13.33
N VAL A 418 0.05 18.65 14.22
CA VAL A 418 1.10 18.81 15.24
C VAL A 418 2.46 19.01 14.59
N ALA A 419 2.82 18.19 13.60
CA ALA A 419 4.09 18.35 12.87
C ALA A 419 4.19 19.73 12.18
N ASP A 420 3.09 20.23 11.60
CA ASP A 420 3.03 21.57 11.02
C ASP A 420 3.21 22.67 12.08
N ILE A 421 2.56 22.54 13.24
CA ILE A 421 2.71 23.48 14.38
C ILE A 421 4.17 23.52 14.84
N LEU A 422 4.80 22.36 15.01
CA LEU A 422 6.19 22.29 15.45
C LEU A 422 7.13 22.93 14.43
N ARG A 423 6.94 22.66 13.12
CA ARG A 423 7.74 23.28 12.05
C ARG A 423 7.66 24.81 12.04
N ASP A 424 6.50 25.38 12.37
CA ASP A 424 6.30 26.84 12.39
C ASP A 424 6.98 27.53 13.58
N VAL A 425 7.15 26.83 14.72
CA VAL A 425 7.65 27.44 15.98
C VAL A 425 9.14 27.23 16.22
N THR A 426 9.77 26.29 15.49
CA THR A 426 11.20 25.96 15.61
C THR A 426 12.07 26.73 14.62
N GLY A 427 13.30 27.02 15.02
CA GLY A 427 14.28 27.71 14.17
C GLY A 427 14.96 26.80 13.13
N PRO A 428 15.70 27.38 12.18
CA PRO A 428 16.41 26.63 11.13
C PRO A 428 17.55 25.74 11.66
N THR A 429 18.02 25.98 12.89
CA THR A 429 19.06 25.19 13.57
C THR A 429 18.48 24.06 14.42
N ASP A 430 17.18 24.07 14.66
CA ASP A 430 16.51 23.08 15.50
C ASP A 430 16.18 21.83 14.67
N THR A 431 16.25 20.66 15.30
CA THR A 431 15.79 19.40 14.68
C THR A 431 14.53 18.94 15.37
N ILE A 432 13.43 18.81 14.63
CA ILE A 432 12.20 18.17 15.09
C ILE A 432 12.19 16.72 14.62
N ALA A 433 11.75 15.80 15.46
CA ALA A 433 11.50 14.42 15.08
C ALA A 433 10.20 13.89 15.68
N ARG A 434 9.68 12.83 15.06
CA ARG A 434 8.62 11.99 15.64
C ARG A 434 9.24 10.66 16.04
N LEU A 435 9.20 10.35 17.33
CA LEU A 435 9.88 9.17 17.88
C LEU A 435 9.02 7.90 17.79
N GLY A 436 7.70 8.06 17.70
CA GLY A 436 6.71 6.99 17.55
C GLY A 436 5.39 7.36 18.24
N GLY A 437 4.27 6.79 17.81
CA GLY A 437 2.96 7.05 18.44
C GLY A 437 2.61 8.54 18.48
N ASP A 438 2.38 9.06 19.68
CA ASP A 438 2.11 10.46 20.05
C ASP A 438 3.35 11.23 20.56
N GLU A 439 4.54 10.65 20.45
CA GLU A 439 5.79 11.24 20.96
C GLU A 439 6.54 12.02 19.87
N PHE A 440 6.89 13.26 20.20
CA PHE A 440 7.73 14.15 19.38
C PHE A 440 8.94 14.62 20.19
N ALA A 441 10.01 14.98 19.51
CA ALA A 441 11.20 15.52 20.17
C ALA A 441 11.79 16.67 19.37
N ILE A 442 12.42 17.61 20.09
CA ILE A 442 13.14 18.74 19.50
C ILE A 442 14.55 18.79 20.07
N ILE A 443 15.54 18.94 19.19
CA ILE A 443 16.93 19.25 19.54
C ILE A 443 17.14 20.72 19.23
N GLN A 444 17.46 21.52 20.25
CA GLN A 444 17.80 22.93 20.10
C GLN A 444 19.30 23.12 20.33
N SER A 445 20.00 23.51 19.27
CA SER A 445 21.46 23.74 19.27
C SER A 445 21.79 25.17 18.86
N GLY A 446 22.89 25.73 19.38
CA GLY A 446 23.38 27.06 18.99
C GLY A 446 22.64 28.25 19.62
N ALA A 447 21.83 28.01 20.66
CA ALA A 447 21.13 29.04 21.43
C ALA A 447 21.55 28.99 22.92
N PRO A 448 21.53 30.12 23.65
CA PRO A 448 21.90 30.14 25.06
C PRO A 448 20.88 29.38 25.92
N GLN A 449 21.31 28.30 26.57
CA GLN A 449 20.49 27.48 27.45
C GLN A 449 20.68 27.85 28.93
N PRO A 450 19.72 27.56 29.82
CA PRO A 450 18.41 26.92 29.60
C PRO A 450 17.29 27.87 29.13
N GLU A 451 17.53 29.17 29.09
CA GLU A 451 16.49 30.19 28.84
C GLU A 451 15.82 30.02 27.46
N SER A 452 16.61 29.72 26.42
CA SER A 452 16.08 29.55 25.05
C SER A 452 15.18 28.33 24.91
N ALA A 453 15.46 27.23 25.63
CA ALA A 453 14.60 26.05 25.65
C ALA A 453 13.26 26.34 26.33
N GLY A 454 13.27 27.12 27.42
CA GLY A 454 12.04 27.57 28.09
C GLY A 454 11.18 28.43 27.16
N GLN A 455 11.80 29.40 26.48
CA GLN A 455 11.11 30.23 25.50
C GLN A 455 10.56 29.42 24.32
N LEU A 456 11.29 28.40 23.85
CA LEU A 456 10.79 27.50 22.80
C LEU A 456 9.59 26.69 23.28
N ALA A 457 9.65 26.14 24.50
CA ALA A 457 8.54 25.40 25.10
C ALA A 457 7.28 26.27 25.27
N ASP A 458 7.44 27.51 25.73
CA ASP A 458 6.33 28.47 25.85
C ASP A 458 5.71 28.80 24.49
N ARG A 459 6.54 28.97 23.44
CA ARG A 459 6.03 29.17 22.06
C ARG A 459 5.25 27.97 21.55
N VAL A 460 5.74 26.75 21.81
CA VAL A 460 5.03 25.51 21.45
C VAL A 460 3.69 25.46 22.17
N LEU A 461 3.66 25.64 23.49
CA LEU A 461 2.44 25.62 24.29
C LEU A 461 1.43 26.69 23.83
N ALA A 462 1.88 27.92 23.56
CA ALA A 462 1.03 29.00 23.06
C ALA A 462 0.44 28.68 21.68
N SER A 463 1.23 28.12 20.76
CA SER A 463 0.75 27.72 19.43
C SER A 463 -0.28 26.60 19.49
N PHE A 464 -0.08 25.63 20.40
CA PHE A 464 -1.07 24.59 20.69
C PHE A 464 -2.36 25.17 21.30
N ALA A 465 -2.27 26.10 22.25
CA ALA A 465 -3.45 26.74 22.84
C ALA A 465 -4.30 27.49 21.80
N GLU A 466 -3.67 28.09 20.78
CA GLU A 466 -4.35 28.77 19.69
C GLU A 466 -4.93 27.80 18.65
N ARG A 467 -4.09 26.91 18.10
CA ARG A 467 -4.44 26.07 16.93
C ARG A 467 -5.10 24.74 17.30
N MET A 468 -4.97 24.30 18.55
CA MET A 468 -5.52 23.06 19.13
C MET A 468 -6.38 23.38 20.37
N ASN A 469 -7.32 24.30 20.21
CA ASN A 469 -8.20 24.72 21.31
C ASN A 469 -9.38 23.76 21.53
N MET A 470 -9.37 23.03 22.64
CA MET A 470 -10.42 22.08 23.05
C MET A 470 -11.83 22.69 23.13
N ALA A 471 -11.96 23.98 23.43
CA ALA A 471 -13.27 24.64 23.51
C ALA A 471 -13.86 24.96 22.13
N ARG A 472 -13.02 25.04 21.09
CA ARG A 472 -13.43 25.31 19.70
C ARG A 472 -13.50 24.07 18.84
N ASP A 473 -12.63 23.10 19.12
CA ASP A 473 -12.56 21.83 18.40
C ASP A 473 -12.56 20.67 19.42
N PRO A 474 -13.62 19.85 19.49
CA PRO A 474 -13.69 18.71 20.41
C PRO A 474 -12.65 17.62 20.10
N LYS A 475 -11.95 17.72 18.96
CA LYS A 475 -10.90 16.79 18.52
C LYS A 475 -9.48 17.29 18.83
N ALA A 476 -9.34 18.49 19.39
CA ALA A 476 -8.04 18.99 19.76
C ALA A 476 -7.36 18.09 20.81
N VAL A 477 -6.05 18.23 20.94
CA VAL A 477 -5.24 17.54 21.95
C VAL A 477 -4.30 18.54 22.58
N GLY A 478 -4.02 18.37 23.87
CA GLY A 478 -2.99 19.14 24.56
C GLY A 478 -1.59 18.61 24.23
N VAL A 479 -0.58 19.34 24.65
CA VAL A 479 0.81 18.87 24.61
C VAL A 479 1.47 19.13 25.96
N THR A 480 2.19 18.13 26.44
CA THR A 480 3.04 18.25 27.64
C THR A 480 4.50 18.12 27.21
N ILE A 481 5.40 18.88 27.84
CA ILE A 481 6.81 18.98 27.42
C ILE A 481 7.74 18.70 28.61
N GLY A 482 8.75 17.85 28.39
CA GLY A 482 9.88 17.66 29.31
C GLY A 482 11.17 18.15 28.68
N ILE A 483 12.00 18.87 29.43
CA ILE A 483 13.21 19.54 28.93
C ILE A 483 14.43 19.04 29.70
N ALA A 484 15.51 18.68 29.01
CA ALA A 484 16.82 18.43 29.62
C ALA A 484 17.93 19.16 28.81
N VAL A 485 18.96 19.60 29.49
CA VAL A 485 20.03 20.46 28.95
C VAL A 485 21.40 19.82 29.12
N PHE A 486 22.10 19.57 28.02
CA PHE A 486 23.51 19.19 28.01
C PHE A 486 24.40 20.40 28.32
N PRO A 487 25.46 20.27 29.14
CA PRO A 487 25.89 19.06 29.86
C PRO A 487 25.33 18.93 31.29
N ALA A 488 24.48 19.86 31.75
CA ALA A 488 24.02 19.93 33.13
C ALA A 488 23.16 18.73 33.56
N ASP A 489 22.30 18.27 32.66
CA ASP A 489 21.28 17.25 32.91
C ASP A 489 21.64 15.89 32.27
N GLY A 490 22.87 15.71 31.78
CA GLY A 490 23.33 14.45 31.20
C GLY A 490 24.54 14.61 30.30
N SER A 491 25.30 13.52 30.13
CA SER A 491 26.58 13.49 29.43
C SER A 491 26.52 12.81 28.05
N ASN A 492 25.44 12.09 27.75
CA ASN A 492 25.22 11.34 26.53
C ASN A 492 23.73 11.39 26.11
N SER A 493 23.46 10.98 24.86
CA SER A 493 22.12 11.03 24.25
C SER A 493 21.06 10.26 25.05
N ASP A 494 21.37 9.04 25.50
CA ASP A 494 20.43 8.19 26.25
C ASP A 494 20.09 8.77 27.63
N GLU A 495 21.08 9.32 28.33
CA GLU A 495 20.91 9.96 29.64
C GLU A 495 20.03 11.21 29.54
N LEU A 496 20.30 12.09 28.57
CA LEU A 496 19.49 13.29 28.34
C LEU A 496 18.05 12.96 27.94
N ARG A 497 17.84 11.96 27.09
CA ARG A 497 16.49 11.50 26.72
C ARG A 497 15.75 10.96 27.92
N THR A 498 16.39 10.11 28.74
CA THR A 498 15.79 9.55 29.95
C THR A 498 15.40 10.65 30.95
N ASN A 499 16.24 11.67 31.08
CA ASN A 499 16.01 12.80 31.99
C ASN A 499 14.91 13.74 31.46
N ALA A 500 14.85 13.97 30.14
CA ALA A 500 13.75 14.70 29.51
C ALA A 500 12.41 13.96 29.64
N ASP A 501 12.37 12.63 29.47
CA ASP A 501 11.17 11.82 29.69
C ASP A 501 10.72 11.85 31.16
N THR A 502 11.67 11.89 32.10
CA THR A 502 11.38 12.04 33.54
C THR A 502 10.74 13.39 33.84
N ALA A 503 11.23 14.48 33.22
CA ALA A 503 10.64 15.80 33.32
C ALA A 503 9.23 15.85 32.68
N LEU A 504 9.06 15.19 31.53
CA LEU A 504 7.79 15.07 30.82
C LEU A 504 6.72 14.37 31.69
N TYR A 505 7.07 13.27 32.36
CA TYR A 505 6.17 12.56 33.26
C TYR A 505 5.68 13.45 34.41
N ARG A 506 6.56 14.31 34.95
CA ARG A 506 6.19 15.26 36.02
C ARG A 506 5.25 16.33 35.53
N ALA A 507 5.50 16.88 34.35
CA ALA A 507 4.60 17.84 33.73
C ALA A 507 3.20 17.23 33.52
N LYS A 508 3.09 15.91 33.25
CA LYS A 508 1.80 15.20 33.22
C LYS A 508 1.15 15.11 34.61
N GLY A 509 1.93 14.88 35.66
CA GLY A 509 1.44 14.82 37.04
C GLY A 509 1.02 16.18 37.62
N ALA A 510 1.62 17.27 37.15
CA ALA A 510 1.34 18.64 37.59
C ALA A 510 0.10 19.30 36.94
N GLY A 511 -0.66 18.55 36.14
CA GLY A 511 -1.88 19.03 35.50
C GLY A 511 -1.95 18.88 33.98
N ARG A 512 -0.85 18.40 33.33
CA ARG A 512 -0.69 18.32 31.86
C ARG A 512 -0.75 19.71 31.19
N GLY A 513 -0.45 19.78 29.89
CA GLY A 513 -0.49 21.07 29.17
C GLY A 513 0.57 22.08 29.63
N THR A 514 1.70 21.60 30.16
CA THR A 514 2.78 22.44 30.70
C THR A 514 4.15 21.90 30.31
N ALA A 515 5.19 22.71 30.53
CA ALA A 515 6.58 22.34 30.30
C ALA A 515 7.33 22.26 31.64
N CYS A 516 8.20 21.27 31.79
CA CYS A 516 9.02 21.10 32.99
C CYS A 516 10.48 20.83 32.61
N PHE A 517 11.41 21.52 33.28
CA PHE A 517 12.83 21.20 33.20
C PHE A 517 13.17 20.01 34.11
N PHE A 518 14.16 19.24 33.68
CA PHE A 518 14.81 18.28 34.55
C PHE A 518 15.56 19.01 35.66
N ASP A 519 15.53 18.46 36.87
CA ASP A 519 16.27 18.97 38.04
C ASP A 519 16.81 17.75 38.80
N ALA A 520 18.12 17.68 39.07
CA ALA A 520 18.73 16.51 39.70
C ALA A 520 18.16 16.17 41.11
N ALA A 521 17.59 17.14 41.83
CA ALA A 521 16.87 16.87 43.10
C ALA A 521 15.59 16.03 42.89
N MET A 522 15.16 15.88 41.63
CA MET A 522 13.97 15.17 41.22
C MET A 522 14.19 13.66 41.01
N ASP A 523 15.38 13.22 40.61
CA ASP A 523 15.63 11.78 40.42
C ASP A 523 15.53 11.03 41.76
N GLU A 524 15.93 11.69 42.84
CA GLU A 524 15.74 11.23 44.22
C GLU A 524 14.25 11.11 44.58
N THR A 525 13.37 12.05 44.22
CA THR A 525 11.92 11.94 44.50
C THR A 525 11.25 10.80 43.73
N ALA A 526 11.65 10.56 42.48
CA ALA A 526 11.12 9.46 41.67
C ALA A 526 11.63 8.09 42.16
N ARG A 527 12.90 8.04 42.60
CA ARG A 527 13.48 6.88 43.27
C ARG A 527 12.82 6.61 44.62
N ILE A 528 12.67 7.63 45.48
CA ILE A 528 11.97 7.57 46.76
C ILE A 528 10.53 7.07 46.55
N ARG A 529 9.81 7.54 45.52
CA ARG A 529 8.45 7.03 45.24
C ARG A 529 8.42 5.55 44.90
N ARG A 530 9.39 5.06 44.11
CA ARG A 530 9.53 3.62 43.79
C ARG A 530 9.89 2.79 45.03
N GLU A 531 10.81 3.29 45.85
CA GLU A 531 11.19 2.66 47.13
C GLU A 531 9.99 2.60 48.07
N LEU A 532 9.30 3.72 48.29
CA LEU A 532 8.09 3.80 49.12
C LEU A 532 6.97 2.90 48.59
N GLY A 533 6.79 2.76 47.27
CA GLY A 533 5.80 1.85 46.70
C GLY A 533 6.10 0.37 47.01
N HIS A 534 7.38 -0.01 47.02
CA HIS A 534 7.81 -1.35 47.40
C HIS A 534 7.68 -1.59 48.90
N ASP A 535 8.03 -0.61 49.73
CA ASP A 535 7.93 -0.69 51.18
C ASP A 535 6.48 -0.69 51.66
N LEU A 536 5.58 0.06 51.00
CA LEU A 536 4.16 0.12 51.35
C LEU A 536 3.45 -1.23 51.24
N ARG A 537 3.81 -2.07 50.25
CA ARG A 537 3.29 -3.45 50.17
C ARG A 537 3.70 -4.31 51.35
N ARG A 538 4.88 -4.06 51.92
CA ARG A 538 5.41 -4.77 53.09
C ARG A 538 4.87 -4.19 54.39
N ALA A 539 4.51 -2.91 54.42
CA ALA A 539 4.03 -2.19 55.60
C ALA A 539 2.78 -2.84 56.23
N ILE A 540 1.87 -3.37 55.41
CA ILE A 540 0.68 -4.11 55.87
C ILE A 540 1.06 -5.35 56.69
N LEU A 541 2.05 -6.11 56.23
CA LEU A 541 2.51 -7.34 56.91
C LEU A 541 3.40 -7.06 58.11
N ARG A 542 4.02 -5.87 58.17
CA ARG A 542 5.01 -5.49 59.20
C ARG A 542 4.43 -4.66 60.35
N ASN A 543 3.11 -4.46 60.40
CA ASN A 543 2.44 -3.62 61.40
C ASN A 543 3.00 -2.18 61.44
N GLU A 544 3.39 -1.64 60.30
CA GLU A 544 3.92 -0.27 60.17
C GLU A 544 2.80 0.76 59.96
N LEU A 545 1.55 0.30 59.84
CA LEU A 545 0.36 1.13 59.63
C LEU A 545 -0.44 1.25 60.92
N SER A 546 -1.00 2.42 61.16
CA SER A 546 -1.92 2.69 62.27
C SER A 546 -3.05 3.61 61.82
N VAL A 547 -4.21 3.52 62.45
CA VAL A 547 -5.34 4.43 62.20
C VAL A 547 -5.39 5.45 63.33
N ALA A 548 -5.42 6.74 62.98
CA ALA A 548 -5.68 7.82 63.93
C ALA A 548 -7.12 8.30 63.76
N TYR A 549 -7.78 8.66 64.85
CA TYR A 549 -9.17 9.08 64.87
C TYR A 549 -9.26 10.58 65.16
N GLN A 550 -9.95 11.32 64.29
CA GLN A 550 -10.21 12.75 64.50
C GLN A 550 -11.70 12.98 64.81
N PRO A 551 -12.05 13.73 65.88
CA PRO A 551 -13.46 13.91 66.26
C PRO A 551 -14.21 14.84 65.29
N LEU A 552 -15.43 14.45 64.95
CA LEU A 552 -16.45 15.30 64.34
C LEU A 552 -17.39 15.80 65.43
N ILE A 553 -17.54 17.12 65.54
CA ILE A 553 -18.35 17.75 66.58
C ILE A 553 -19.65 18.28 65.97
N ALA A 554 -20.79 18.01 66.61
CA ALA A 554 -22.05 18.62 66.23
C ALA A 554 -22.03 20.12 66.59
N ALA A 555 -22.19 20.99 65.58
CA ALA A 555 -22.02 22.45 65.76
C ALA A 555 -22.97 23.03 66.82
N ARG A 556 -24.18 22.46 66.92
CA ARG A 556 -25.26 22.97 67.78
C ARG A 556 -25.17 22.52 69.25
N THR A 557 -24.65 21.32 69.50
CA THR A 557 -24.60 20.73 70.86
C THR A 557 -23.20 20.71 71.45
N GLY A 558 -22.16 20.88 70.62
CA GLY A 558 -20.77 20.74 71.03
C GLY A 558 -20.38 19.31 71.42
N GLN A 559 -21.24 18.33 71.16
CA GLN A 559 -20.98 16.92 71.46
C GLN A 559 -20.31 16.23 70.28
N VAL A 560 -19.50 15.22 70.58
CA VAL A 560 -18.90 14.35 69.56
C VAL A 560 -20.00 13.59 68.83
N ALA A 561 -20.09 13.75 67.52
CA ALA A 561 -21.02 13.05 66.65
C ALA A 561 -20.41 11.76 66.08
N GLY A 562 -19.10 11.74 65.88
CA GLY A 562 -18.38 10.60 65.33
C GLY A 562 -16.89 10.89 65.19
N TYR A 563 -16.18 10.01 64.51
CA TYR A 563 -14.75 10.17 64.22
C TYR A 563 -14.43 9.86 62.77
N GLU A 564 -13.45 10.54 62.19
CA GLU A 564 -12.85 10.17 60.91
C GLU A 564 -11.60 9.31 61.15
N ALA A 565 -11.53 8.18 60.45
CA ALA A 565 -10.40 7.27 60.46
C ALA A 565 -9.36 7.72 59.43
N LEU A 566 -8.21 8.16 59.95
CA LEU A 566 -7.11 8.71 59.16
C LEU A 566 -5.91 7.76 59.22
N LEU A 567 -5.55 7.18 58.08
CA LEU A 567 -4.40 6.27 57.99
C LEU A 567 -3.09 7.01 58.32
N ARG A 568 -2.18 6.33 59.01
CA ARG A 568 -0.83 6.80 59.34
C ARG A 568 0.16 5.69 59.03
N TRP A 569 1.27 6.05 58.41
CA TRP A 569 2.36 5.12 58.12
C TRP A 569 3.59 5.51 58.93
N ILE A 570 4.05 4.60 59.79
CA ILE A 570 5.24 4.75 60.61
C ILE A 570 6.36 3.92 59.96
N HIS A 571 7.16 4.57 59.12
CA HIS A 571 8.25 3.93 58.41
C HIS A 571 9.47 3.77 59.33
N PRO A 572 10.12 2.59 59.37
CA PRO A 572 11.23 2.32 60.30
C PRO A 572 12.43 3.24 60.10
N GLU A 573 12.71 3.64 58.85
CA GLU A 573 13.85 4.51 58.52
C GLU A 573 13.48 5.98 58.33
N ARG A 574 12.23 6.28 57.95
CA ARG A 574 11.80 7.61 57.47
C ARG A 574 10.84 8.31 58.44
N GLY A 575 10.48 7.66 59.54
CA GLY A 575 9.55 8.20 60.53
C GLY A 575 8.11 8.21 60.04
N VAL A 576 7.31 9.16 60.51
CA VAL A 576 5.88 9.25 60.17
C VAL A 576 5.71 9.85 58.77
N ILE A 577 5.12 9.07 57.86
CA ILE A 577 4.81 9.49 56.49
C ILE A 577 3.32 9.83 56.41
N GLY A 578 3.02 11.04 55.92
CA GLY A 578 1.64 11.55 55.80
C GLY A 578 0.85 10.94 54.64
N PRO A 579 -0.49 10.83 54.74
CA PRO A 579 -1.37 10.31 53.70
C PRO A 579 -1.18 10.95 52.32
N ALA A 580 -1.02 12.27 52.27
CA ALA A 580 -0.82 13.01 51.02
C ALA A 580 0.42 12.53 50.22
N THR A 581 1.38 11.88 50.88
CA THR A 581 2.59 11.38 50.23
C THR A 581 2.41 9.95 49.70
N PHE A 582 1.83 9.04 50.48
CA PHE A 582 1.80 7.61 50.14
C PHE A 582 0.49 7.14 49.50
N ILE A 583 -0.64 7.83 49.70
CA ILE A 583 -1.93 7.44 49.08
C ILE A 583 -1.85 7.49 47.55
N PRO A 584 -1.30 8.54 46.89
CA PRO A 584 -1.14 8.54 45.44
C PRO A 584 -0.29 7.37 44.92
N ILE A 585 0.78 7.02 45.66
CA ILE A 585 1.66 5.87 45.33
C ILE A 585 0.88 4.55 45.47
N ALA A 586 0.02 4.44 46.49
CA ALA A 586 -0.83 3.28 46.70
C ALA A 586 -1.84 3.08 45.56
N GLU A 587 -2.41 4.17 45.05
CA GLU A 587 -3.36 4.16 43.94
C GLU A 587 -2.70 3.74 42.63
N GLU A 588 -1.55 4.33 42.30
CA GLU A 588 -0.77 3.99 41.10
C GLU A 588 -0.29 2.53 41.11
N SER A 589 0.12 2.03 42.28
CA SER A 589 0.66 0.68 42.43
C SER A 589 -0.40 -0.41 42.63
N GLY A 590 -1.68 -0.02 42.81
CA GLY A 590 -2.80 -0.90 43.14
C GLY A 590 -2.87 -1.34 44.61
N THR A 591 -1.86 -1.02 45.43
CA THR A 591 -1.78 -1.39 46.86
C THR A 591 -2.89 -0.74 47.71
N ILE A 592 -3.53 0.33 47.20
CA ILE A 592 -4.64 1.01 47.87
C ILE A 592 -5.83 0.08 48.17
N VAL A 593 -6.01 -0.98 47.39
CA VAL A 593 -7.09 -1.95 47.61
C VAL A 593 -6.90 -2.72 48.90
N ASP A 594 -5.69 -3.23 49.13
CA ASP A 594 -5.35 -3.98 50.34
C ASP A 594 -5.31 -3.05 51.57
N LEU A 595 -4.79 -1.83 51.41
CA LEU A 595 -4.79 -0.82 52.46
C LEU A 595 -6.19 -0.43 52.89
N GLY A 596 -7.07 -0.14 51.93
CA GLY A 596 -8.44 0.26 52.23
C GLY A 596 -9.23 -0.85 52.89
N ALA A 597 -9.03 -2.11 52.50
CA ALA A 597 -9.62 -3.27 53.19
C ALA A 597 -9.19 -3.34 54.67
N TRP A 598 -7.89 -3.16 54.91
CA TRP A 598 -7.32 -3.16 56.25
C TRP A 598 -7.84 -1.99 57.10
N VAL A 599 -7.88 -0.77 56.55
CA VAL A 599 -8.41 0.42 57.25
C VAL A 599 -9.88 0.26 57.58
N LEU A 600 -10.71 -0.20 56.64
CA LEU A 600 -12.13 -0.46 56.87
C LEU A 600 -12.33 -1.44 58.02
N GLU A 601 -11.56 -2.51 58.06
CA GLU A 601 -11.64 -3.51 59.14
C GLU A 601 -11.24 -2.91 60.50
N GLN A 602 -10.12 -2.20 60.58
CA GLN A 602 -9.66 -1.58 61.84
C GLN A 602 -10.64 -0.50 62.33
N ALA A 603 -11.11 0.36 61.43
CA ALA A 603 -12.06 1.42 61.75
C ALA A 603 -13.40 0.85 62.24
N CYS A 604 -13.93 -0.17 61.58
CA CYS A 604 -15.18 -0.79 61.99
C CYS A 604 -15.04 -1.58 63.30
N ALA A 605 -13.93 -2.29 63.49
CA ALA A 605 -13.67 -3.06 64.71
C ALA A 605 -13.54 -2.17 65.94
N GLU A 606 -12.92 -0.99 65.79
CA GLU A 606 -12.80 -0.01 66.86
C GLU A 606 -14.14 0.68 67.12
N ALA A 607 -14.87 1.10 66.08
CA ALA A 607 -16.17 1.74 66.21
C ALA A 607 -17.23 0.85 66.89
N ALA A 608 -17.15 -0.48 66.69
CA ALA A 608 -18.04 -1.45 67.34
C ALA A 608 -17.90 -1.46 68.87
N ARG A 609 -16.77 -0.97 69.42
CA ARG A 609 -16.54 -0.87 70.87
C ARG A 609 -17.14 0.39 71.49
N TRP A 610 -17.48 1.39 70.68
CA TRP A 610 -18.00 2.66 71.17
C TRP A 610 -19.48 2.56 71.50
N ALA A 611 -19.90 3.30 72.54
CA ALA A 611 -21.31 3.45 72.87
C ALA A 611 -22.05 4.20 71.75
N GLU A 612 -23.25 3.74 71.42
CA GLU A 612 -24.13 4.42 70.47
C GLU A 612 -24.49 5.84 70.97
N PRO A 613 -24.62 6.84 70.07
CA PRO A 613 -24.80 6.72 68.61
C PRO A 613 -23.60 7.21 67.75
N LEU A 614 -22.35 7.00 68.17
CA LEU A 614 -21.18 7.55 67.46
C LEU A 614 -20.94 6.90 66.08
N THR A 615 -20.73 7.72 65.04
CA THR A 615 -20.38 7.27 63.68
C THR A 615 -18.86 7.18 63.47
N ILE A 616 -18.45 6.40 62.47
CA ILE A 616 -17.07 6.32 61.98
C ILE A 616 -17.05 6.61 60.48
N ALA A 617 -16.23 7.57 60.06
CA ALA A 617 -16.03 7.92 58.67
C ALA A 617 -14.72 7.34 58.14
N VAL A 618 -14.74 6.76 56.94
CA VAL A 618 -13.58 6.16 56.28
C VAL A 618 -13.50 6.65 54.83
N ASN A 619 -12.34 7.21 54.48
CA ASN A 619 -12.00 7.64 53.12
C ASN A 619 -11.86 6.45 52.17
N VAL A 620 -12.45 6.56 50.98
CA VAL A 620 -12.39 5.51 49.95
C VAL A 620 -11.81 6.08 48.64
N SER A 621 -10.78 5.40 48.13
CA SER A 621 -10.15 5.78 46.86
C SER A 621 -11.06 5.50 45.64
N PRO A 622 -10.97 6.31 44.56
CA PRO A 622 -11.63 6.01 43.29
C PRO A 622 -11.24 4.67 42.66
N VAL A 623 -10.04 4.14 42.96
CA VAL A 623 -9.60 2.83 42.47
C VAL A 623 -10.38 1.71 43.15
N GLN A 624 -10.68 1.83 44.45
CA GLN A 624 -11.45 0.84 45.19
C GLN A 624 -12.92 0.81 44.72
N PHE A 625 -13.49 1.97 44.40
CA PHE A 625 -14.87 2.07 43.90
C PHE A 625 -15.08 1.43 42.51
N GLN A 626 -14.01 1.20 41.75
CA GLN A 626 -14.07 0.50 40.46
C GLN A 626 -14.10 -1.02 40.62
N LEU A 627 -13.84 -1.55 41.81
CA LEU A 627 -13.84 -2.98 42.03
C LEU A 627 -15.29 -3.52 42.12
N PRO A 628 -15.67 -4.50 41.28
CA PRO A 628 -17.03 -5.04 41.28
C PRO A 628 -17.44 -5.63 42.65
N ASN A 629 -16.46 -6.12 43.41
CA ASN A 629 -16.65 -6.79 44.69
C ASN A 629 -16.52 -5.87 45.92
N PHE A 630 -16.40 -4.56 45.73
CA PHE A 630 -16.24 -3.63 46.86
C PHE A 630 -17.42 -3.68 47.85
N CYS A 631 -18.66 -3.79 47.34
CA CYS A 631 -19.84 -3.92 48.20
C CYS A 631 -19.81 -5.20 49.03
N GLU A 632 -19.33 -6.31 48.47
CA GLU A 632 -19.20 -7.58 49.20
C GLU A 632 -18.12 -7.46 50.29
N GLN A 633 -17.00 -6.80 49.99
CA GLN A 633 -15.94 -6.54 50.97
C GLN A 633 -16.46 -5.72 52.16
N VAL A 634 -17.25 -4.67 51.92
CA VAL A 634 -17.85 -3.86 52.99
C VAL A 634 -18.83 -4.71 53.81
N ALA A 635 -19.68 -5.50 53.17
CA ALA A 635 -20.61 -6.41 53.85
C ALA A 635 -19.89 -7.43 54.73
N ASP A 636 -18.79 -8.02 54.24
CA ASP A 636 -17.96 -8.97 54.97
C ASP A 636 -17.33 -8.31 56.22
N VAL A 637 -16.79 -7.10 56.09
CA VAL A 637 -16.22 -6.35 57.23
C VAL A 637 -17.28 -6.03 58.28
N LEU A 638 -18.45 -5.53 57.88
CA LEU A 638 -19.55 -5.25 58.81
C LEU A 638 -20.00 -6.53 59.55
N SER A 639 -20.10 -7.65 58.83
CA SER A 639 -20.48 -8.94 59.43
C SER A 639 -19.47 -9.44 60.46
N ARG A 640 -18.17 -9.28 60.19
CA ARG A 640 -17.07 -9.73 61.07
C ARG A 640 -16.93 -8.85 62.31
N THR A 641 -17.06 -7.54 62.14
CA THR A 641 -16.92 -6.55 63.23
C THR A 641 -18.20 -6.37 64.04
N LYS A 642 -19.34 -6.82 63.49
CA LYS A 642 -20.69 -6.65 64.05
C LYS A 642 -21.08 -5.18 64.27
N LEU A 643 -20.49 -4.27 63.50
CA LEU A 643 -20.91 -2.88 63.48
C LEU A 643 -22.23 -2.75 62.70
N ASP A 644 -23.18 -1.99 63.22
CA ASP A 644 -24.36 -1.59 62.45
C ASP A 644 -23.92 -0.70 61.28
N GLY A 645 -24.33 -1.06 60.05
CA GLY A 645 -24.02 -0.31 58.85
C GLY A 645 -24.40 1.16 58.93
N THR A 646 -25.45 1.52 59.71
CA THR A 646 -25.88 2.91 59.90
C THR A 646 -24.84 3.80 60.59
N ARG A 647 -23.82 3.20 61.22
CA ARG A 647 -22.72 3.89 61.91
C ARG A 647 -21.49 4.08 61.02
N LEU A 648 -21.40 3.40 59.87
CA LEU A 648 -20.30 3.54 58.92
C LEU A 648 -20.65 4.61 57.88
N GLU A 649 -19.76 5.59 57.76
CA GLU A 649 -19.80 6.64 56.75
C GLU A 649 -18.62 6.43 55.79
N LEU A 650 -18.90 6.30 54.49
CA LEU A 650 -17.87 6.20 53.45
C LEU A 650 -17.72 7.54 52.74
N GLU A 651 -16.52 8.09 52.80
CA GLU A 651 -16.18 9.39 52.21
C GLU A 651 -15.61 9.16 50.81
N ILE A 652 -16.22 9.82 49.82
CA ILE A 652 -15.82 9.73 48.42
C ILE A 652 -15.66 11.10 47.81
N THR A 653 -14.59 11.28 47.03
CA THR A 653 -14.36 12.50 46.27
C THR A 653 -15.22 12.54 45.00
N GLU A 654 -15.39 13.73 44.43
CA GLU A 654 -16.14 13.91 43.18
C GLU A 654 -15.59 13.07 42.02
N ALA A 655 -14.28 12.81 41.99
CA ALA A 655 -13.60 12.06 40.94
C ALA A 655 -14.18 10.65 40.73
N VAL A 656 -14.76 10.05 41.77
CA VAL A 656 -15.43 8.75 41.71
C VAL A 656 -16.66 8.79 40.79
N LEU A 657 -17.39 9.90 40.77
CA LEU A 657 -18.67 10.04 40.05
C LEU A 657 -18.51 10.29 38.55
N MET A 658 -17.32 10.68 38.12
CA MET A 658 -17.02 11.05 36.73
C MET A 658 -16.69 9.85 35.84
N ARG A 659 -16.52 8.65 36.41
CA ARG A 659 -16.20 7.42 35.68
C ARG A 659 -17.35 6.41 35.83
N ASP A 660 -17.89 5.96 34.70
CA ASP A 660 -18.95 4.93 34.63
C ASP A 660 -20.15 5.16 35.58
N ARG A 661 -20.88 6.26 35.31
CA ARG A 661 -21.97 6.78 36.15
C ARG A 661 -23.02 5.74 36.54
N GLU A 662 -23.41 4.86 35.61
CA GLU A 662 -24.44 3.85 35.86
C GLU A 662 -23.95 2.76 36.82
N ALA A 663 -22.72 2.27 36.64
CA ALA A 663 -22.13 1.27 37.52
C ALA A 663 -21.96 1.81 38.96
N VAL A 664 -21.50 3.06 39.10
CA VAL A 664 -21.33 3.72 40.41
C VAL A 664 -22.68 3.92 41.11
N LEU A 665 -23.74 4.31 40.39
CA LEU A 665 -25.08 4.43 40.98
C LEU A 665 -25.59 3.11 41.55
N VAL A 666 -25.43 2.00 40.80
CA VAL A 666 -25.83 0.67 41.26
C VAL A 666 -25.06 0.28 42.51
N LEU A 667 -23.74 0.53 42.54
CA LEU A 667 -22.90 0.23 43.70
C LEU A 667 -23.33 1.03 44.94
N LEU A 668 -23.57 2.34 44.81
CA LEU A 668 -24.01 3.20 45.91
C LEU A 668 -25.36 2.78 46.49
N HIS A 669 -26.32 2.38 45.63
CA HIS A 669 -27.58 1.82 46.10
C HIS A 669 -27.41 0.51 46.86
N ARG A 670 -26.49 -0.37 46.42
CA ARG A 670 -26.17 -1.61 47.13
C ARG A 670 -25.53 -1.34 48.49
N LEU A 671 -24.58 -0.40 48.58
CA LEU A 671 -23.95 0.01 49.84
C LEU A 671 -24.99 0.58 50.82
N ARG A 672 -25.90 1.43 50.33
CA ARG A 672 -26.99 1.97 51.15
C ARG A 672 -27.96 0.91 51.64
N ALA A 673 -28.20 -0.15 50.86
CA ALA A 673 -29.00 -1.29 51.30
C ALA A 673 -28.38 -2.06 52.48
N LEU A 674 -27.05 -1.92 52.70
CA LEU A 674 -26.36 -2.42 53.90
C LEU A 674 -26.49 -1.48 55.12
N GLY A 675 -27.14 -0.31 54.95
CA GLY A 675 -27.26 0.73 55.97
C GLY A 675 -26.12 1.76 55.98
N VAL A 676 -25.09 1.57 55.15
CA VAL A 676 -23.92 2.45 55.07
C VAL A 676 -24.31 3.83 54.52
N ARG A 677 -23.77 4.88 55.13
CA ARG A 677 -23.99 6.26 54.71
C ARG A 677 -22.90 6.72 53.76
N ILE A 678 -23.27 7.49 52.74
CA ILE A 678 -22.33 7.99 51.74
C ILE A 678 -22.12 9.48 51.94
N VAL A 679 -20.86 9.89 52.06
CA VAL A 679 -20.44 11.26 52.29
C VAL A 679 -19.68 11.76 51.08
N MET A 680 -20.06 12.93 50.56
CA MET A 680 -19.32 13.61 49.51
C MET A 680 -18.20 14.44 50.14
N ASP A 681 -16.97 14.10 49.81
CA ASP A 681 -15.75 14.73 50.31
C ASP A 681 -15.19 15.76 49.31
N ASP A 682 -14.37 16.70 49.80
CA ASP A 682 -13.73 17.79 49.04
C ASP A 682 -14.70 18.63 48.18
N PHE A 683 -15.91 18.94 48.69
CA PHE A 683 -16.91 19.66 47.89
C PHE A 683 -16.52 21.13 47.63
N GLY A 684 -16.41 21.50 46.35
CA GLY A 684 -16.21 22.88 45.90
C GLY A 684 -14.89 23.19 45.18
N THR A 685 -13.92 22.26 45.19
CA THR A 685 -12.59 22.45 44.54
C THR A 685 -12.53 21.93 43.09
N GLY A 686 -13.64 21.38 42.56
CA GLY A 686 -13.76 20.82 41.20
C GLY A 686 -14.97 21.34 40.39
N TYR A 687 -15.25 20.70 39.24
CA TYR A 687 -16.43 21.00 38.39
C TYR A 687 -17.72 20.38 38.96
N SER A 688 -18.00 20.63 40.24
CA SER A 688 -19.13 20.02 40.94
C SER A 688 -20.45 20.31 40.24
N SER A 689 -20.94 19.33 39.47
CA SER A 689 -22.22 19.45 38.82
C SER A 689 -23.30 19.28 39.87
N LEU A 690 -24.08 20.33 40.12
CA LEU A 690 -25.33 20.27 40.88
C LEU A 690 -26.22 19.09 40.45
N SER A 691 -26.14 18.70 39.17
CA SER A 691 -26.81 17.52 38.62
C SER A 691 -26.37 16.21 39.28
N ASN A 692 -25.09 16.06 39.62
CA ASN A 692 -24.57 14.87 40.29
C ASN A 692 -25.11 14.79 41.72
N LEU A 693 -25.05 15.90 42.45
CA LEU A 693 -25.52 15.93 43.84
C LEU A 693 -27.04 15.65 43.96
N GLN A 694 -27.82 15.98 42.93
CA GLN A 694 -29.24 15.60 42.84
C GLN A 694 -29.46 14.12 42.46
N SER A 695 -28.56 13.53 41.68
CA SER A 695 -28.76 12.20 41.08
C SER A 695 -28.23 11.04 41.93
N PHE A 696 -27.29 11.32 42.83
CA PHE A 696 -26.62 10.31 43.65
C PHE A 696 -27.13 10.33 45.10
N PRO A 697 -27.23 9.17 45.77
CA PRO A 697 -27.82 9.05 47.10
C PRO A 697 -26.83 9.42 48.21
N PHE A 698 -26.41 10.69 48.26
CA PHE A 698 -25.57 11.20 49.35
C PHE A 698 -26.38 11.41 50.63
N ASP A 699 -25.75 11.18 51.78
CA ASP A 699 -26.34 11.41 53.10
C ASP A 699 -25.68 12.59 53.83
N LYS A 700 -24.54 13.10 53.34
CA LYS A 700 -23.76 14.19 53.96
C LYS A 700 -22.80 14.83 52.94
N ILE A 701 -22.47 16.11 53.13
CA ILE A 701 -21.49 16.87 52.33
C ILE A 701 -20.39 17.41 53.26
N LYS A 702 -19.11 17.25 52.90
CA LYS A 702 -17.97 17.89 53.57
C LYS A 702 -17.41 19.03 52.69
N ILE A 703 -17.23 20.20 53.31
CA ILE A 703 -16.61 21.36 52.68
C ILE A 703 -15.09 21.23 52.84
N ASP A 704 -14.38 21.32 51.71
CA ASP A 704 -12.93 21.30 51.66
C ASP A 704 -12.31 22.38 52.57
N GLY A 705 -11.31 21.98 53.36
CA GLY A 705 -10.67 22.83 54.36
C GLY A 705 -9.99 24.09 53.80
N SER A 706 -9.66 24.13 52.51
CA SER A 706 -9.08 25.32 51.86
C SER A 706 -10.02 26.53 51.89
N PHE A 707 -11.33 26.32 51.77
CA PHE A 707 -12.32 27.40 51.88
C PHE A 707 -12.45 27.89 53.33
N THR A 708 -12.35 26.98 54.30
CA THR A 708 -12.40 27.32 55.73
C THR A 708 -11.17 28.11 56.16
N ALA A 709 -9.99 27.73 55.68
CA ALA A 709 -8.74 28.44 55.96
C ALA A 709 -8.80 29.92 55.52
N ALA A 710 -9.45 30.21 54.39
CA ALA A 710 -9.58 31.56 53.83
C ALA A 710 -10.79 32.35 54.39
N ILE A 711 -11.71 31.73 55.13
CA ILE A 711 -13.03 32.29 55.47
C ILE A 711 -13.00 33.59 56.30
N GLU A 712 -11.91 33.82 57.03
CA GLU A 712 -11.72 35.02 57.85
C GLU A 712 -11.35 36.25 57.01
N HIS A 713 -10.55 36.07 55.96
CA HIS A 713 -9.88 37.14 55.23
C HIS A 713 -10.37 37.32 53.79
N ASP A 714 -11.06 36.31 53.23
CA ASP A 714 -11.61 36.34 51.88
C ASP A 714 -13.14 36.30 51.89
N GLU A 715 -13.76 37.36 51.37
CA GLU A 715 -15.21 37.48 51.23
C GLU A 715 -15.77 36.50 50.18
N ALA A 716 -14.98 36.13 49.18
CA ALA A 716 -15.37 35.13 48.18
C ALA A 716 -15.45 33.74 48.81
N ALA A 717 -14.40 33.30 49.53
CA ALA A 717 -14.42 32.04 50.29
C ALA A 717 -15.60 31.99 51.28
N ARG A 718 -15.86 33.07 52.01
CA ARG A 718 -17.02 33.17 52.93
C ARG A 718 -18.37 33.03 52.21
N SER A 719 -18.49 33.60 51.02
CA SER A 719 -19.70 33.51 50.21
C SER A 719 -19.91 32.09 49.67
N ILE A 720 -18.83 31.42 49.26
CA ILE A 720 -18.86 30.02 48.80
C ILE A 720 -19.29 29.08 49.92
N VAL A 721 -18.68 29.17 51.11
CA VAL A 721 -19.06 28.36 52.28
C VAL A 721 -20.54 28.56 52.62
N ARG A 722 -21.02 29.81 52.63
CA ARG A 722 -22.45 30.11 52.87
C ARG A 722 -23.36 29.48 51.82
N ALA A 723 -22.98 29.54 50.55
CA ALA A 723 -23.75 28.96 49.46
C ALA A 723 -23.83 27.42 49.59
N ILE A 724 -22.71 26.77 49.93
CA ILE A 724 -22.67 25.31 50.13
C ILE A 724 -23.54 24.88 51.32
N ILE A 725 -23.47 25.60 52.45
CA ILE A 725 -24.31 25.31 53.61
C ILE A 725 -25.80 25.48 53.26
N GLY A 726 -26.16 26.57 52.56
CA GLY A 726 -27.54 26.81 52.11
C GLY A 726 -28.04 25.76 51.12
N LEU A 727 -27.16 25.26 50.25
CA LEU A 727 -27.45 24.17 49.32
C LEU A 727 -27.72 22.85 50.06
N GLY A 728 -26.88 22.50 51.04
CA GLY A 728 -27.11 21.30 51.86
C GLY A 728 -28.46 21.36 52.59
N HIS A 729 -28.82 22.52 53.15
CA HIS A 729 -30.14 22.73 53.76
C HIS A 729 -31.29 22.54 52.77
N SER A 730 -31.15 23.08 51.56
CA SER A 730 -32.17 22.97 50.49
C SER A 730 -32.41 21.53 50.05
N LEU A 731 -31.39 20.67 50.18
CA LEU A 731 -31.43 19.25 49.80
C LEU A 731 -31.60 18.31 51.01
N ASN A 732 -31.80 18.86 52.21
CA ASN A 732 -31.91 18.13 53.45
C ASN A 732 -30.68 17.21 53.74
N LEU A 733 -29.49 17.70 53.38
CA LEU A 733 -28.21 17.05 53.59
C LEU A 733 -27.41 17.79 54.68
N PRO A 734 -27.02 17.12 55.78
CA PRO A 734 -26.08 17.66 56.75
C PRO A 734 -24.76 18.06 56.08
N VAL A 735 -24.26 19.23 56.45
CA VAL A 735 -22.98 19.77 55.96
C VAL A 735 -21.96 19.77 57.08
N VAL A 736 -20.75 19.28 56.77
CA VAL A 736 -19.58 19.33 57.64
C VAL A 736 -18.62 20.37 57.10
N THR A 737 -18.08 21.21 57.98
CA THR A 737 -16.96 22.09 57.62
C THR A 737 -15.66 21.55 58.18
N GLU A 738 -14.70 21.28 57.29
CA GLU A 738 -13.36 20.82 57.65
C GLU A 738 -12.39 21.97 57.85
N GLY A 739 -11.24 21.69 58.47
CA GLY A 739 -10.17 22.67 58.62
C GLY A 739 -10.49 23.81 59.60
N VAL A 740 -11.36 23.58 60.60
CA VAL A 740 -11.63 24.57 61.66
C VAL A 740 -10.48 24.60 62.65
N GLU A 741 -9.62 25.61 62.52
CA GLU A 741 -8.42 25.81 63.32
C GLU A 741 -8.56 26.95 64.34
N THR A 742 -9.44 27.92 64.09
CA THR A 742 -9.63 29.11 64.95
C THR A 742 -11.07 29.23 65.46
N GLU A 743 -11.23 29.91 66.59
CA GLU A 743 -12.54 30.19 67.16
C GLU A 743 -13.37 31.14 66.26
N ALA A 744 -12.71 32.03 65.52
CA ALA A 744 -13.39 32.92 64.57
C ALA A 744 -13.98 32.13 63.38
N GLN A 745 -13.24 31.16 62.83
CA GLN A 745 -13.76 30.22 61.82
C GLN A 745 -14.99 29.48 62.36
N ARG A 746 -14.91 28.92 63.59
CA ARG A 746 -16.01 28.20 64.25
C ARG A 746 -17.27 29.06 64.35
N LEU A 747 -17.14 30.30 64.79
CA LEU A 747 -18.27 31.23 64.93
C LEU A 747 -18.92 31.54 63.57
N ILE A 748 -18.12 31.86 62.54
CA ILE A 748 -18.63 32.21 61.20
C ILE A 748 -19.47 31.07 60.60
N VAL A 749 -19.02 29.82 60.72
CA VAL A 749 -19.73 28.66 60.15
C VAL A 749 -20.91 28.22 61.02
N THR A 750 -20.86 28.46 62.32
CA THR A 750 -21.98 28.18 63.25
C THR A 750 -23.12 29.19 63.04
N GLU A 751 -22.81 30.47 62.84
CA GLU A 751 -23.80 31.51 62.48
C GLU A 751 -24.53 31.21 61.17
N GLN A 752 -23.88 30.48 60.26
CA GLN A 752 -24.46 30.02 59.01
C GLN A 752 -25.28 28.72 59.15
N ASN A 753 -25.47 28.22 60.37
CA ASN A 753 -26.18 26.98 60.69
C ASN A 753 -25.53 25.71 60.07
N CYS A 754 -24.19 25.64 60.06
CA CYS A 754 -23.48 24.40 59.72
C CYS A 754 -23.87 23.25 60.68
N SER A 755 -23.89 22.01 60.19
CA SER A 755 -24.38 20.86 60.98
C SER A 755 -23.30 20.23 61.85
N GLN A 756 -22.10 20.02 61.29
CA GLN A 756 -20.96 19.41 61.98
C GLN A 756 -19.68 20.14 61.64
N LEU A 757 -18.70 20.06 62.53
CA LEU A 757 -17.42 20.75 62.42
C LEU A 757 -16.28 19.77 62.67
N GLN A 758 -15.19 19.93 61.92
CA GLN A 758 -13.96 19.16 62.08
C GLN A 758 -12.74 20.06 61.90
N GLY A 759 -11.72 19.86 62.72
CA GLY A 759 -10.46 20.60 62.62
C GLY A 759 -9.64 20.58 63.90
N PHE A 760 -8.44 21.17 63.85
CA PHE A 760 -7.48 21.11 64.97
C PHE A 760 -7.92 21.87 66.21
N LEU A 761 -8.86 22.83 66.09
CA LEU A 761 -9.47 23.48 67.24
C LEU A 761 -10.27 22.49 68.10
N LEU A 762 -10.93 21.53 67.45
CA LEU A 762 -11.91 20.61 68.05
C LEU A 762 -11.27 19.31 68.54
N GLY A 763 -10.16 18.91 67.91
CA GLY A 763 -9.36 17.76 68.32
C GLY A 763 -8.37 17.38 67.23
N LYS A 764 -7.15 17.03 67.65
CA LYS A 764 -6.12 16.51 66.73
C LYS A 764 -6.31 15.01 66.52
N PRO A 765 -5.96 14.47 65.34
CA PRO A 765 -5.96 13.04 65.11
C PRO A 765 -5.08 12.30 66.14
N GLY A 766 -5.67 11.36 66.89
CA GLY A 766 -5.01 10.61 67.95
C GLY A 766 -5.18 9.10 67.79
N ALA A 767 -4.33 8.30 68.47
CA ALA A 767 -4.41 6.83 68.42
C ALA A 767 -5.64 6.26 69.14
N GLU A 768 -6.13 6.95 70.16
CA GLU A 768 -7.37 6.64 70.84
C GLU A 768 -8.44 7.69 70.48
N PRO A 769 -9.71 7.30 70.32
CA PRO A 769 -10.82 8.23 70.17
C PRO A 769 -10.91 9.08 71.43
N SER A 770 -10.29 10.26 71.38
CA SER A 770 -10.25 11.20 72.50
C SER A 770 -11.66 11.57 72.90
N SER A 771 -12.06 11.26 74.14
CA SER A 771 -13.28 11.78 74.77
C SER A 771 -13.13 13.28 75.05
N ALA A 772 -12.98 14.08 73.99
CA ALA A 772 -12.94 15.54 74.07
C ALA A 772 -14.37 16.04 74.27
N VAL A 773 -14.76 16.24 75.52
CA VAL A 773 -15.91 17.08 75.87
C VAL A 773 -15.40 18.52 75.81
N LEU A 774 -15.98 19.36 74.93
CA LEU A 774 -15.70 20.80 74.96
C LEU A 774 -15.91 21.32 76.40
N PRO A 775 -15.00 22.13 76.96
CA PRO A 775 -15.18 22.70 78.29
C PRO A 775 -16.56 23.36 78.42
N ALA A 776 -17.26 23.09 79.52
CA ALA A 776 -18.65 23.53 79.76
C ALA A 776 -18.86 25.06 79.67
N GLU A 777 -17.78 25.86 79.69
CA GLU A 777 -17.82 27.32 79.49
C GLU A 777 -18.14 27.74 78.04
N ILE A 778 -17.95 26.86 77.04
CA ILE A 778 -18.13 27.21 75.61
C ILE A 778 -19.59 27.01 75.14
N VAL A 779 -20.31 26.04 75.72
CA VAL A 779 -21.72 25.75 75.36
C VAL A 779 -22.69 26.79 75.95
N GLN A 780 -22.34 27.45 77.06
CA GLN A 780 -23.22 28.43 77.71
C GLN A 780 -23.37 29.75 76.94
N LEU A 781 -22.39 30.13 76.10
CA LEU A 781 -22.43 31.40 75.34
C LEU A 781 -23.52 31.41 74.24
N ASP A 782 -23.90 30.25 73.68
CA ASP A 782 -24.94 30.16 72.65
C ASP A 782 -26.36 30.21 73.24
N SER A 783 -26.59 29.57 74.39
CA SER A 783 -27.91 29.56 75.05
C SER A 783 -28.38 30.95 75.52
N ALA A 784 -27.44 31.87 75.81
CA ALA A 784 -27.75 33.24 76.19
C ALA A 784 -28.05 34.17 75.00
N ARG A 785 -27.60 33.84 73.78
CA ARG A 785 -27.85 34.64 72.57
C ARG A 785 -29.06 34.17 71.76
N LEU A 786 -29.37 32.87 71.76
CA LEU A 786 -30.55 32.31 71.08
C LEU A 786 -31.89 32.70 71.74
N ASN A 787 -31.92 33.03 73.03
CA ASN A 787 -33.12 33.52 73.72
C ASN A 787 -33.44 35.02 73.45
N ARG A 788 -32.75 35.67 72.50
CA ARG A 788 -33.00 37.06 72.08
C ARG A 788 -33.28 37.25 70.58
N ALA A 789 -33.63 36.18 69.86
CA ALA A 789 -34.13 36.26 68.49
C ALA A 789 -35.60 35.84 68.42
#